data_AF-A0A3D2C4G6-F1
#
_entry.id   AF-A0A3D2C4G6-F1
#
_cell.length_a   1.000
_cell.length_b   1.000
_cell.length_c   1.000
_cell.angle_alpha   90.00
_cell.angle_beta   90.00
_cell.angle_gamma   90.00
#
_symmetry.space_group_name_H-M   'P 1'
#
loop_
_entity.id
_entity.type
_entity.pdbx_description
1 polymer ?
#
loop_
_entity_poly.entity_id
_entity_poly.type
_entity_poly.pdbx_seq_one_letter_code
_entity_poly.pdbx_strand_id
1 'polypeptide(L)'
;MADTVETTEAAPEEKLQGGNYEVIRARLEDDARTLGTLATTLNDRRKEIFGGQELVVVGNERIRTEHNCVPRNIVNVQGRLLLGYNVRFALKKQVVVGDVFSLHQFAQVEEGFDLAATTEGSEFLAESKFLVDFEELYRYYKDARLQTLRIHQGKLLAVFRIGERPEDIRVFRWDATPGEPLRYIDNRGERDHTFPPSHDFDWVKPSRDDHVLGAHSHINILDKVFVETVGGDLTIKIENNTGDGEGIYREPVDDAHQSLDDAEIHYAEVGTLILLAMRPFGEEATRYLVFNTRTHDVKRIDAIGQACVSLPEDHGIIFPGGYYLRNGSSKIFDASPEGLIFKKMIKSPNGEDVLFVFHREDTGHYVILPYNLIRQEVASPIHGHGYTMYDNGQIVVFRAESDEPTKVHPVQIWDTPFTSVEFAASNPVEGGYLGKVGNADLVRGISDVFAIQRSIANLQPSRQIFEDLVAACTRTLDHYHWIGHASVGGLKDAVDHTRRNAELIIDEFEKLQALKRKAEAALTKAKQDQDRVLLDARPDVCTSVQDFMAGMGALREQRGRLITLQDVRLIDRPALDAMEAKVVEQFDAMSQGCVQFLLGDDALAPIQTEITAVEERLDGIERALELEPVTEQMDATGSGLEMLIEVIGGLEVGDPNERTCILENISEVFSQLNRVRAVLEGRRKVLLQSEAKAEFAAQFKLLGQGVSSALAMCDTPEKAEEQLSRLMVQLEELEGRFGEFEEYLEDITVKREEIYEAFESKRQQLLEARQRRVESLHSSGTRILEAIGRRAKSFKEPEKLASYFASDSMVLKLRKLSEQLLELGDSVKGEDLLSKLKSARQNALRGLRDRSDLFVGSGNVLKFGRHQFSVNTQAIELTIVPRGDDMAVHLNGTEFYEVITDPEFVATKTYWKQAVISETPEVYRGEYLAAIMLFAAERNEAGLSIAQLEKDHISEEGLLARVRAFAANRYEEGYERGVHDADAAHILEKVIDLRQTAGLLRFPPVPRAAASLFWAFYDHEADRTAWQRQAQSLSRMQKLLPNPAAVERFGTMLVAAMRPWLEAHAPSFAADITDEDLMVAAEYLSEELAADRARFVLGAQANALLDGLRALLDSHSARQAFDDDMRTLEGRLDARLDLA
;
A
#
# COMPACT_ATOMS: atom_id res chain seq x y z
N MET A 1 -24.93 58.27 10.97
CA MET A 1 -25.58 57.68 9.77
C MET A 1 -24.96 56.31 9.62
N ALA A 2 -25.78 55.28 9.71
CA ALA A 2 -25.33 53.90 9.63
C ALA A 2 -25.13 53.57 8.14
N ASP A 3 -23.87 53.36 7.74
CA ASP A 3 -23.56 52.71 6.48
C ASP A 3 -23.34 51.22 6.77
N THR A 4 -24.24 50.45 6.20
CA THR A 4 -24.32 48.99 6.15
C THR A 4 -23.03 48.40 5.57
N VAL A 5 -22.31 47.64 6.39
CA VAL A 5 -21.23 46.76 5.95
C VAL A 5 -21.87 45.59 5.20
N GLU A 6 -21.71 45.56 3.89
CA GLU A 6 -21.96 44.36 3.08
C GLU A 6 -20.94 43.29 3.50
N THR A 7 -21.43 42.28 4.19
CA THR A 7 -20.74 41.01 4.40
C THR A 7 -20.61 40.31 3.06
N THR A 8 -19.39 40.23 2.53
CA THR A 8 -19.04 39.31 1.46
C THR A 8 -19.34 37.89 1.94
N GLU A 9 -20.41 37.29 1.42
CA GLU A 9 -20.74 35.89 1.65
C GLU A 9 -19.56 35.03 1.19
N ALA A 10 -18.92 34.34 2.13
CA ALA A 10 -18.00 33.26 1.81
C ALA A 10 -18.78 32.20 1.02
N ALA A 11 -18.24 31.82 -0.14
CA ALA A 11 -18.81 30.74 -0.95
C ALA A 11 -19.03 29.48 -0.09
N PRO A 12 -20.17 28.78 -0.22
CA PRO A 12 -20.44 27.62 0.62
C PRO A 12 -19.41 26.52 0.31
N GLU A 13 -18.66 26.08 1.32
CA GLU A 13 -17.94 24.80 1.25
C GLU A 13 -18.96 23.69 1.00
N GLU A 14 -18.94 23.13 -0.22
CA GLU A 14 -19.65 21.89 -0.53
C GLU A 14 -19.12 20.78 0.38
N LYS A 15 -19.95 20.38 1.36
CA LYS A 15 -19.71 19.15 2.15
C LYS A 15 -19.76 17.94 1.22
N LEU A 16 -18.58 17.48 0.83
CA LEU A 16 -18.33 16.33 -0.06
C LEU A 16 -18.64 15.01 0.66
N GLN A 17 -19.91 14.62 0.72
CA GLN A 17 -20.37 13.40 1.39
C GLN A 17 -19.43 12.18 1.20
N GLY A 18 -18.71 11.81 2.27
CA GLY A 18 -18.35 10.42 2.60
C GLY A 18 -17.17 9.81 1.84
N GLY A 19 -16.03 10.52 1.75
CA GLY A 19 -14.77 9.98 1.22
C GLY A 19 -13.73 9.61 2.29
N ASN A 20 -12.81 8.70 1.97
CA ASN A 20 -11.64 8.37 2.82
C ASN A 20 -10.84 9.62 3.23
N TYR A 21 -10.75 10.61 2.33
CA TYR A 21 -10.09 11.89 2.58
C TYR A 21 -10.71 12.65 3.77
N GLU A 22 -12.04 12.80 3.84
CA GLU A 22 -12.71 13.50 4.95
C GLU A 22 -12.53 12.77 6.28
N VAL A 23 -12.53 11.43 6.25
CA VAL A 23 -12.30 10.61 7.45
C VAL A 23 -10.88 10.82 7.99
N ILE A 24 -9.88 10.87 7.12
CA ILE A 24 -8.49 11.10 7.55
C ILE A 24 -8.29 12.55 8.01
N ARG A 25 -8.92 13.53 7.34
CA ARG A 25 -8.93 14.92 7.79
C ARG A 25 -9.51 15.06 9.20
N ALA A 26 -10.65 14.43 9.47
CA ALA A 26 -11.26 14.43 10.80
C ALA A 26 -10.37 13.76 11.86
N ARG A 27 -9.61 12.72 11.50
CA ARG A 27 -8.60 12.11 12.38
C ARG A 27 -7.44 13.06 12.67
N LEU A 28 -6.94 13.78 11.67
CA LEU A 28 -5.90 14.79 11.88
C LEU A 28 -6.39 15.89 12.83
N GLU A 29 -7.62 16.38 12.67
CA GLU A 29 -8.22 17.36 13.59
C GLU A 29 -8.32 16.82 15.03
N ASP A 30 -8.61 15.54 15.21
CA ASP A 30 -8.63 14.89 16.53
C ASP A 30 -7.22 14.72 17.11
N ASP A 31 -6.25 14.37 16.27
CA ASP A 31 -4.84 14.33 16.63
C ASP A 31 -4.35 15.70 17.11
N ALA A 32 -4.74 16.78 16.43
CA ALA A 32 -4.41 18.15 16.85
C ALA A 32 -4.94 18.46 18.25
N ARG A 33 -6.18 18.06 18.57
CA ARG A 33 -6.74 18.24 19.92
C ARG A 33 -5.96 17.46 20.98
N THR A 34 -5.57 16.24 20.66
CA THR A 34 -4.81 15.38 21.56
C THR A 34 -3.39 15.93 21.78
N LEU A 35 -2.69 16.32 20.72
CA LEU A 35 -1.39 16.97 20.79
C LEU A 35 -1.44 18.25 21.64
N GLY A 36 -2.45 19.10 21.42
CA GLY A 36 -2.63 20.34 22.20
C GLY A 36 -2.84 20.07 23.69
N THR A 37 -3.62 19.03 24.03
CA THR A 37 -3.87 18.64 25.43
C THR A 37 -2.60 18.12 26.12
N LEU A 38 -1.85 17.25 25.43
CA LEU A 38 -0.59 16.70 25.94
C LEU A 38 0.49 17.77 26.09
N ALA A 39 0.64 18.65 25.09
CA ALA A 39 1.58 19.75 25.13
C ALA A 39 1.26 20.75 26.25
N THR A 40 -0.02 21.07 26.48
CA THR A 40 -0.46 21.93 27.58
C THR A 40 -0.14 21.29 28.93
N THR A 41 -0.49 20.01 29.10
CA THR A 41 -0.22 19.28 30.35
C THR A 41 1.29 19.22 30.66
N LEU A 42 2.13 19.01 29.63
CA LEU A 42 3.58 19.03 29.79
C LEU A 42 4.10 20.44 30.12
N ASN A 43 3.53 21.48 29.51
CA ASN A 43 3.90 22.87 29.81
C ASN A 43 3.55 23.26 31.24
N ASP A 44 2.40 22.84 31.76
CA ASP A 44 2.00 23.15 33.13
C ASP A 44 2.94 22.49 34.16
N ARG A 45 3.30 21.22 33.96
CA ARG A 45 4.31 20.54 34.78
C ARG A 45 5.68 21.21 34.70
N ARG A 46 6.07 21.71 33.52
CA ARG A 46 7.31 22.47 33.33
C ARG A 46 7.26 23.77 34.15
N LYS A 47 6.15 24.51 34.13
CA LYS A 47 5.97 25.74 34.93
C LYS A 47 6.04 25.48 36.43
N GLU A 48 5.50 24.36 36.90
CA GLU A 48 5.62 23.95 38.32
C GLU A 48 7.09 23.75 38.75
N ILE A 49 7.92 23.18 37.87
CA ILE A 49 9.32 22.82 38.18
C ILE A 49 10.27 24.02 38.04
N PHE A 50 10.14 24.79 36.95
CA PHE A 50 11.09 25.85 36.60
C PHE A 50 10.60 27.27 36.94
N GLY A 51 9.34 27.40 37.40
CA GLY A 51 8.68 28.67 37.59
C GLY A 51 8.21 29.30 36.28
N GLY A 52 7.16 30.11 36.37
CA GLY A 52 6.71 30.99 35.28
C GLY A 52 6.20 32.29 35.89
N GLN A 53 6.89 33.40 35.64
CA GLN A 53 6.38 34.73 35.98
C GLN A 53 5.63 35.29 34.78
N GLU A 54 4.37 35.65 34.99
CA GLU A 54 3.59 36.33 33.97
C GLU A 54 3.96 37.80 33.90
N LEU A 55 3.85 38.36 32.69
CA LEU A 55 4.07 39.78 32.45
C LEU A 55 2.85 40.57 32.94
N VAL A 56 2.95 41.20 34.11
CA VAL A 56 1.83 41.92 34.73
C VAL A 56 2.27 43.28 35.30
N VAL A 57 1.38 44.27 35.23
CA VAL A 57 1.58 45.57 35.88
C VAL A 57 1.29 45.41 37.36
N VAL A 58 2.29 45.63 38.20
CA VAL A 58 2.18 45.51 39.67
C VAL A 58 2.11 46.86 40.37
N GLY A 59 2.43 47.96 39.67
CA GLY A 59 2.33 49.31 40.24
C GLY A 59 2.22 50.40 39.17
N ASN A 60 1.50 51.47 39.50
CA ASN A 60 1.43 52.70 38.71
C ASN A 60 1.74 53.87 39.63
N GLU A 61 2.95 54.40 39.53
CA GLU A 61 3.46 55.45 40.40
C GLU A 61 3.74 56.74 39.62
N ARG A 62 4.14 57.79 40.35
CA ARG A 62 4.44 59.10 39.76
C ARG A 62 5.72 59.67 40.35
N ILE A 63 6.66 60.02 39.48
CA ILE A 63 7.84 60.80 39.85
C ILE A 63 7.49 62.29 39.77
N ARG A 64 7.85 63.06 40.80
CA ARG A 64 7.69 64.53 40.80
C ARG A 64 9.04 65.22 40.66
N THR A 65 9.15 66.13 39.69
CA THR A 65 10.32 67.00 39.49
C THR A 65 10.05 68.41 40.01
N GLU A 66 11.12 69.13 40.37
CA GLU A 66 11.02 70.50 40.90
C GLU A 66 10.47 71.49 39.85
N HIS A 67 10.95 71.34 38.61
CA HIS A 67 10.61 72.18 37.48
C HIS A 67 9.77 71.41 36.44
N ASN A 68 9.03 72.16 35.62
CA ASN A 68 8.39 71.60 34.43
C ASN A 68 9.51 71.15 33.49
N CYS A 69 9.58 69.85 33.21
CA CYS A 69 10.62 69.27 32.39
C CYS A 69 10.06 68.28 31.39
N VAL A 70 10.85 68.02 30.36
CA VAL A 70 10.62 66.93 29.41
C VAL A 70 11.56 65.79 29.81
N PRO A 71 11.07 64.74 30.46
CA PRO A 71 11.86 63.55 30.79
C PRO A 71 12.31 62.83 29.53
N ARG A 72 13.52 62.28 29.57
CA ARG A 72 14.20 61.68 28.40
C ARG A 72 14.57 60.23 28.59
N ASN A 73 14.92 59.81 29.80
CA ASN A 73 15.14 58.41 30.11
C ASN A 73 15.23 58.19 31.63
N ILE A 74 15.11 56.94 32.06
CA ILE A 74 15.27 56.49 33.44
C ILE A 74 16.16 55.24 33.48
N VAL A 75 17.16 55.21 34.37
CA VAL A 75 18.11 54.08 34.49
C VAL A 75 18.30 53.68 35.95
N ASN A 76 18.45 52.38 36.21
CA ASN A 76 18.78 51.85 37.53
C ASN A 76 20.27 52.04 37.83
N VAL A 77 20.58 52.78 38.89
CA VAL A 77 21.93 53.10 39.33
C VAL A 77 22.06 52.64 40.78
N GLN A 78 22.70 51.49 41.00
CA GLN A 78 22.89 50.88 42.32
C GLN A 78 21.59 50.74 43.15
N GLY A 79 20.51 50.27 42.51
CA GLY A 79 19.21 50.05 43.16
C GLY A 79 18.33 51.29 43.28
N ARG A 80 18.76 52.43 42.70
CA ARG A 80 18.02 53.70 42.67
C ARG A 80 17.69 54.09 41.23
N LEU A 81 16.66 54.91 41.05
CA LEU A 81 16.25 55.38 39.73
C LEU A 81 16.85 56.75 39.44
N LEU A 82 17.75 56.82 38.47
CA LEU A 82 18.26 58.08 37.93
C LEU A 82 17.35 58.51 36.76
N LEU A 83 16.57 59.56 36.96
CA LEU A 83 15.75 60.19 35.93
C LEU A 83 16.55 61.32 35.27
N GLY A 84 16.64 61.26 33.94
CA GLY A 84 17.21 62.32 33.12
C GLY A 84 16.12 63.12 32.41
N TYR A 85 16.19 64.45 32.45
CA TYR A 85 15.20 65.33 31.85
C TYR A 85 15.82 66.63 31.33
N ASN A 86 15.04 67.37 30.54
CA ASN A 86 15.40 68.72 30.08
C ASN A 86 14.42 69.75 30.65
N VAL A 87 14.94 70.80 31.27
CA VAL A 87 14.14 71.96 31.71
C VAL A 87 14.27 73.09 30.69
N ARG A 88 13.15 73.71 30.31
CA ARG A 88 13.16 74.95 29.52
C ARG A 88 13.10 76.16 30.47
N PHE A 89 14.22 76.83 30.66
CA PHE A 89 14.28 78.05 31.46
C PHE A 89 14.01 79.30 30.61
N ALA A 90 13.14 80.20 31.10
CA ALA A 90 12.91 81.50 30.45
C ALA A 90 13.86 82.62 30.94
N LEU A 91 14.35 82.53 32.19
CA LEU A 91 15.08 83.61 32.88
C LEU A 91 16.39 83.18 33.57
N LYS A 92 16.64 81.86 33.74
CA LYS A 92 17.85 81.31 34.38
C LYS A 92 18.99 81.27 33.37
N LYS A 93 20.18 81.79 33.72
CA LYS A 93 21.34 81.89 32.81
C LYS A 93 22.27 80.66 32.81
N GLN A 94 22.18 79.80 33.82
CA GLN A 94 23.06 78.64 33.99
C GLN A 94 22.23 77.40 34.34
N VAL A 95 22.46 76.30 33.61
CA VAL A 95 21.89 74.98 33.88
C VAL A 95 22.79 74.28 34.89
N VAL A 96 22.22 73.80 36.00
CA VAL A 96 22.95 73.00 37.01
C VAL A 96 22.60 71.52 36.89
N VAL A 97 23.38 70.64 37.53
CA VAL A 97 23.19 69.18 37.44
C VAL A 97 21.77 68.74 37.83
N GLY A 98 21.21 69.33 38.89
CA GLY A 98 19.83 69.06 39.33
C GLY A 98 18.74 69.54 38.35
N ASP A 99 19.08 70.34 37.34
CA ASP A 99 18.16 70.71 36.26
C ASP A 99 18.11 69.65 35.14
N VAL A 100 18.96 68.63 35.21
CA VAL A 100 19.10 67.58 34.17
C VAL A 100 18.93 66.17 34.75
N PHE A 101 19.33 65.96 36.01
CA PHE A 101 19.27 64.67 36.69
C PHE A 101 18.56 64.77 38.04
N SER A 102 17.68 63.81 38.33
CA SER A 102 17.15 63.57 39.67
C SER A 102 17.28 62.09 40.05
N LEU A 103 17.65 61.84 41.30
CA LEU A 103 17.78 60.48 41.85
C LEU A 103 16.59 60.17 42.75
N HIS A 104 16.00 59.00 42.56
CA HIS A 104 14.80 58.54 43.25
C HIS A 104 15.03 57.18 43.90
N GLN A 105 14.38 56.95 45.03
CA GLN A 105 14.33 55.62 45.64
C GLN A 105 13.50 54.66 44.78
N PHE A 106 13.74 53.37 44.95
CA PHE A 106 12.89 52.32 44.42
C PHE A 106 12.75 51.26 45.50
N ALA A 107 11.75 51.42 46.36
CA ALA A 107 11.49 50.53 47.48
C ALA A 107 10.03 50.08 47.48
N GLN A 108 9.80 48.78 47.67
CA GLN A 108 8.45 48.24 47.84
C GLN A 108 7.96 48.54 49.26
N VAL A 109 6.75 49.10 49.38
CA VAL A 109 6.09 49.44 50.65
C VAL A 109 4.76 48.67 50.77
N GLU A 110 4.07 48.73 51.93
CA GLU A 110 2.82 47.99 52.16
C GLU A 110 1.74 48.28 51.09
N GLU A 111 1.68 49.51 50.58
CA GLU A 111 0.81 49.93 49.49
C GLU A 111 1.64 50.50 48.31
N GLY A 112 2.19 49.63 47.45
CA GLY A 112 2.82 50.03 46.18
C GLY A 112 4.34 50.24 46.26
N PHE A 113 4.85 51.26 45.56
CA PHE A 113 6.28 51.55 45.47
C PHE A 113 6.61 53.00 45.84
N ASP A 114 7.63 53.19 46.68
CA ASP A 114 8.15 54.52 47.02
C ASP A 114 9.20 54.99 46.01
N LEU A 115 8.88 56.07 45.29
CA LEU A 115 9.71 56.75 44.29
C LEU A 115 10.16 58.16 44.73
N ALA A 116 10.21 58.44 46.02
CA ALA A 116 10.63 59.75 46.55
C ALA A 116 12.04 60.15 46.08
N ALA A 117 12.25 61.45 45.86
CA ALA A 117 13.56 61.99 45.53
C ALA A 117 14.54 61.79 46.70
N THR A 118 15.77 61.39 46.40
CA THR A 118 16.81 61.14 47.41
C THR A 118 18.16 61.72 46.99
N THR A 119 18.96 62.15 47.96
CA THR A 119 20.35 62.58 47.76
C THR A 119 21.35 61.48 48.12
N GLU A 120 20.90 60.39 48.74
CA GLU A 120 21.76 59.25 49.08
C GLU A 120 22.19 58.52 47.80
N GLY A 121 23.50 58.31 47.60
CA GLY A 121 24.03 57.69 46.38
C GLY A 121 24.23 58.66 45.21
N SER A 122 24.12 59.97 45.43
CA SER A 122 24.33 61.01 44.38
C SER A 122 25.78 61.48 44.23
N GLU A 123 26.74 60.87 44.95
CA GLU A 123 28.13 61.33 45.02
C GLU A 123 28.82 61.37 43.66
N PHE A 124 28.48 60.45 42.75
CA PHE A 124 29.02 60.39 41.38
C PHE A 124 28.60 61.57 40.50
N LEU A 125 27.50 62.26 40.86
CA LEU A 125 27.05 63.50 40.22
C LEU A 125 27.70 64.75 40.83
N ALA A 126 28.39 64.61 41.96
CA ALA A 126 29.10 65.69 42.65
C ALA A 126 30.63 65.64 42.44
N GLU A 127 31.14 64.66 41.67
CA GLU A 127 32.57 64.55 41.35
C GLU A 127 33.09 65.80 40.64
N SER A 128 34.18 66.39 41.14
CA SER A 128 34.68 67.68 40.65
C SER A 128 35.01 67.67 39.15
N LYS A 129 35.52 66.55 38.63
CA LYS A 129 35.81 66.41 37.20
C LYS A 129 34.54 66.44 36.34
N PHE A 130 33.48 65.75 36.78
CA PHE A 130 32.18 65.76 36.10
C PHE A 130 31.57 67.16 36.10
N LEU A 131 31.60 67.86 37.24
CA LEU A 131 31.04 69.21 37.36
C LEU A 131 31.71 70.20 36.39
N VAL A 132 33.02 70.12 36.22
CA VAL A 132 33.76 70.94 35.24
C VAL A 132 33.33 70.60 33.81
N ASP A 133 33.35 69.32 33.43
CA ASP A 133 32.99 68.89 32.08
C ASP A 133 31.51 69.20 31.75
N PHE A 134 30.62 69.14 32.74
CA PHE A 134 29.20 69.47 32.62
C PHE A 134 28.96 70.99 32.46
N GLU A 135 29.67 71.81 33.23
CA GLU A 135 29.60 73.27 33.08
C GLU A 135 30.13 73.71 31.72
N GLU A 136 31.22 73.10 31.24
CA GLU A 136 31.76 73.36 29.90
C GLU A 136 30.76 73.03 28.79
N LEU A 137 30.03 71.91 28.89
CA LEU A 137 29.00 71.52 27.93
C LEU A 137 27.98 72.65 27.70
N TYR A 138 27.34 73.13 28.77
CA TYR A 138 26.30 74.16 28.67
C TYR A 138 26.86 75.57 28.42
N ARG A 139 28.15 75.80 28.70
CA ARG A 139 28.82 77.07 28.40
C ARG A 139 29.16 77.21 26.91
N TYR A 140 29.61 76.14 26.27
CA TYR A 140 30.09 76.18 24.89
C TYR A 140 29.04 75.75 23.86
N TYR A 141 28.05 74.93 24.23
CA TYR A 141 27.02 74.43 23.33
C TYR A 141 25.63 74.93 23.74
N LYS A 142 25.12 75.91 22.99
CA LYS A 142 23.82 76.56 23.29
C LYS A 142 22.63 75.59 23.18
N ASP A 143 22.72 74.63 22.28
CA ASP A 143 21.68 73.63 22.01
C ASP A 143 21.87 72.34 22.81
N ALA A 144 22.77 72.35 23.81
CA ALA A 144 23.02 71.22 24.69
C ALA A 144 21.72 70.75 25.37
N ARG A 145 21.29 69.53 25.04
CA ARG A 145 20.14 68.88 25.67
C ARG A 145 20.41 67.41 25.87
N LEU A 146 19.96 66.86 26.99
CA LEU A 146 20.03 65.44 27.24
C LEU A 146 19.15 64.72 26.21
N GLN A 147 19.73 63.74 25.53
CA GLN A 147 19.03 62.90 24.57
C GLN A 147 18.61 61.59 25.24
N THR A 148 19.54 60.91 25.94
CA THR A 148 19.23 59.64 26.59
C THR A 148 20.21 59.30 27.73
N LEU A 149 19.75 58.48 28.67
CA LEU A 149 20.58 57.79 29.65
C LEU A 149 20.57 56.29 29.34
N ARG A 150 21.73 55.62 29.41
CA ARG A 150 21.80 54.17 29.16
C ARG A 150 22.94 53.54 29.91
N ILE A 151 22.70 52.32 30.41
CA ILE A 151 23.76 51.42 30.87
C ILE A 151 24.13 50.51 29.70
N HIS A 152 25.41 50.50 29.34
CA HIS A 152 25.94 49.68 28.26
C HIS A 152 27.36 49.20 28.60
N GLN A 153 27.61 47.89 28.50
CA GLN A 153 28.91 47.27 28.76
C GLN A 153 29.56 47.72 30.09
N GLY A 154 28.79 47.72 31.18
CA GLY A 154 29.28 48.12 32.51
C GLY A 154 29.55 49.62 32.66
N LYS A 155 29.09 50.47 31.73
CA LYS A 155 29.21 51.93 31.83
C LYS A 155 27.84 52.59 31.88
N LEU A 156 27.69 53.61 32.70
CA LEU A 156 26.57 54.55 32.62
C LEU A 156 26.93 55.65 31.62
N LEU A 157 26.09 55.87 30.62
CA LEU A 157 26.26 56.87 29.58
C LEU A 157 25.16 57.93 29.66
N ALA A 158 25.53 59.21 29.68
CA ALA A 158 24.63 60.33 29.45
C ALA A 158 24.98 60.99 28.12
N VAL A 159 24.07 60.87 27.15
CA VAL A 159 24.24 61.34 25.77
C VAL A 159 23.55 62.68 25.62
N PHE A 160 24.31 63.71 25.27
CA PHE A 160 23.80 65.05 25.03
C PHE A 160 23.90 65.38 23.54
N ARG A 161 22.81 65.90 22.96
CA ARG A 161 22.81 66.52 21.63
C ARG A 161 23.43 67.91 21.75
N ILE A 162 24.41 68.23 20.92
CA ILE A 162 25.11 69.53 20.91
C ILE A 162 24.96 70.31 19.58
N GLY A 163 24.33 69.72 18.57
CA GLY A 163 24.10 70.33 17.26
C GLY A 163 22.86 69.79 16.54
N GLU A 164 22.67 70.24 15.29
CA GLU A 164 21.51 69.88 14.48
C GLU A 164 21.59 68.45 13.93
N ARG A 165 22.77 67.91 13.68
CA ARG A 165 22.90 66.54 13.13
C ARG A 165 22.74 65.48 14.22
N PRO A 166 22.19 64.29 13.92
CA PRO A 166 22.09 63.19 14.89
C PRO A 166 23.41 62.76 15.51
N GLU A 167 24.49 62.86 14.75
CA GLU A 167 25.86 62.54 15.15
C GLU A 167 26.56 63.62 16.00
N ASP A 168 25.96 64.82 16.10
CA ASP A 168 26.49 65.91 16.94
C ASP A 168 26.13 65.65 18.42
N ILE A 169 26.82 64.67 19.01
CA ILE A 169 26.62 64.23 20.39
C ILE A 169 27.86 64.41 21.25
N ARG A 170 27.63 64.58 22.55
CA ARG A 170 28.65 64.51 23.59
C ARG A 170 28.23 63.48 24.63
N VAL A 171 29.11 62.51 24.92
CA VAL A 171 28.74 61.37 25.76
C VAL A 171 29.58 61.34 27.03
N PHE A 172 28.94 61.57 28.16
CA PHE A 172 29.51 61.44 29.50
C PHE A 172 29.45 59.99 29.94
N ARG A 173 30.56 59.46 30.47
CA ARG A 173 30.65 58.06 30.89
C ARG A 173 31.13 57.92 32.33
N TRP A 174 30.45 57.07 33.08
CA TRP A 174 30.86 56.58 34.39
C TRP A 174 31.13 55.09 34.30
N ASP A 175 32.12 54.62 35.06
CA ASP A 175 32.28 53.20 35.35
C ASP A 175 31.11 52.77 36.24
N ALA A 176 30.34 51.79 35.78
CA ALA A 176 29.18 51.21 36.45
C ALA A 176 29.33 49.70 36.59
N THR A 177 30.57 49.23 36.78
CA THR A 177 30.86 47.82 37.05
C THR A 177 30.10 47.36 38.31
N PRO A 178 29.33 46.26 38.25
CA PRO A 178 28.57 45.78 39.40
C PRO A 178 29.45 45.53 40.62
N GLY A 179 29.03 46.03 41.78
CA GLY A 179 29.76 45.89 43.06
C GLY A 179 30.84 46.95 43.30
N GLU A 180 31.18 47.77 42.31
CA GLU A 180 32.09 48.91 42.47
C GLU A 180 31.32 50.24 42.61
N PRO A 181 31.89 51.25 43.30
CA PRO A 181 31.32 52.59 43.32
C PRO A 181 31.37 53.22 41.92
N LEU A 182 30.31 53.94 41.55
CA LEU A 182 30.28 54.69 40.28
C LEU A 182 31.38 55.75 40.28
N ARG A 183 32.13 55.81 39.18
CA ARG A 183 33.23 56.77 39.03
C ARG A 183 33.18 57.45 37.68
N TYR A 184 33.25 58.77 37.66
CA TYR A 184 33.28 59.52 36.41
C TYR A 184 34.58 59.29 35.64
N ILE A 185 34.47 58.91 34.37
CA ILE A 185 35.62 58.65 33.50
C ILE A 185 35.96 59.92 32.72
N ASP A 186 35.10 60.36 31.79
CA ASP A 186 35.23 61.59 30.97
C ASP A 186 33.95 61.86 30.12
N ASN A 187 34.00 62.87 29.25
CA ASN A 187 32.95 63.22 28.28
C ASN A 187 33.25 62.81 26.83
N ARG A 188 34.01 61.72 26.62
CA ARG A 188 34.46 61.22 25.29
C ARG A 188 33.94 59.82 24.97
N GLY A 189 32.70 59.54 25.37
CA GLY A 189 32.05 58.24 25.22
C GLY A 189 31.36 58.01 23.87
N GLU A 190 31.59 58.82 22.84
CA GLU A 190 30.86 58.73 21.57
C GLU A 190 30.98 57.33 20.93
N ARG A 191 32.14 56.69 21.07
CA ARG A 191 32.39 55.30 20.61
C ARG A 191 31.77 54.22 21.49
N ASP A 192 31.40 54.57 22.73
CA ASP A 192 30.70 53.66 23.65
C ASP A 192 29.17 53.70 23.40
N HIS A 193 28.66 54.67 22.64
CA HIS A 193 27.25 54.81 22.27
C HIS A 193 26.94 54.10 20.93
N THR A 194 26.94 52.77 20.95
CA THR A 194 26.67 51.94 19.76
C THR A 194 25.36 51.16 19.87
N PHE A 195 24.77 50.84 18.72
CA PHE A 195 23.59 49.98 18.57
C PHE A 195 23.94 48.75 17.75
N PRO A 196 23.25 47.61 17.95
CA PRO A 196 23.33 46.49 17.01
C PRO A 196 22.81 46.91 15.63
N PRO A 197 23.15 46.17 14.56
CA PRO A 197 22.52 46.33 13.25
C PRO A 197 20.99 46.29 13.34
N SER A 198 20.31 47.14 12.58
CA SER A 198 18.83 47.15 12.50
C SER A 198 18.26 45.91 11.83
N HIS A 199 19.10 45.22 11.05
CA HIS A 199 18.79 43.96 10.36
C HIS A 199 19.85 42.92 10.71
N ASP A 200 19.42 41.70 11.03
CA ASP A 200 20.33 40.57 11.27
C ASP A 200 20.59 39.72 10.01
N PHE A 201 20.21 40.25 8.85
CA PHE A 201 20.42 39.71 7.51
C PHE A 201 20.86 40.83 6.54
N ASP A 202 21.46 40.44 5.42
CA ASP A 202 21.92 41.35 4.38
C ASP A 202 20.95 41.39 3.20
N TRP A 203 20.69 42.59 2.66
CA TRP A 203 19.91 42.78 1.43
C TRP A 203 20.76 42.50 0.19
N VAL A 204 20.30 41.60 -0.66
CA VAL A 204 20.97 41.16 -1.88
C VAL A 204 20.28 41.77 -3.10
N LYS A 205 21.06 42.33 -4.03
CA LYS A 205 20.56 42.83 -5.30
C LYS A 205 20.56 41.71 -6.35
N PRO A 206 19.44 41.45 -7.06
CA PRO A 206 19.41 40.52 -8.19
C PRO A 206 20.39 40.92 -9.30
N SER A 207 20.92 39.93 -9.99
CA SER A 207 21.82 40.08 -11.13
C SER A 207 21.05 40.02 -12.45
N ARG A 208 21.72 40.34 -13.57
CA ARG A 208 21.11 40.19 -14.89
C ARG A 208 20.79 38.75 -15.28
N ASP A 209 21.49 37.77 -14.70
CA ASP A 209 21.24 36.35 -15.00
C ASP A 209 19.90 35.89 -14.39
N ASP A 210 19.37 36.63 -13.43
CA ASP A 210 18.08 36.38 -12.77
C ASP A 210 16.89 36.88 -13.61
N HIS A 211 17.13 37.61 -14.71
CA HIS A 211 16.06 38.18 -15.54
C HIS A 211 15.52 37.14 -16.52
N VAL A 212 14.22 36.87 -16.46
CA VAL A 212 13.51 35.99 -17.38
C VAL A 212 12.71 36.84 -18.37
N LEU A 213 13.09 36.76 -19.65
CA LEU A 213 12.52 37.58 -20.72
C LEU A 213 11.32 36.90 -21.38
N GLY A 214 10.27 37.68 -21.67
CA GLY A 214 9.08 37.25 -22.40
C GLY A 214 8.00 38.34 -22.44
N ALA A 215 6.74 37.99 -22.74
CA ALA A 215 5.64 38.98 -22.82
C ALA A 215 5.37 39.65 -21.46
N HIS A 216 5.44 38.87 -20.38
CA HIS A 216 5.44 39.33 -19.00
C HIS A 216 6.79 38.99 -18.37
N SER A 217 7.81 39.79 -18.70
CA SER A 217 9.18 39.61 -18.21
C SER A 217 9.25 39.87 -16.71
N HIS A 218 9.99 39.04 -15.97
CA HIS A 218 10.12 39.13 -14.51
C HIS A 218 11.53 38.78 -14.03
N ILE A 219 11.84 39.07 -12.77
CA ILE A 219 13.10 38.71 -12.10
C ILE A 219 12.85 37.47 -11.23
N ASN A 220 13.67 36.45 -11.42
CA ASN A 220 13.69 35.22 -10.64
C ASN A 220 14.45 35.42 -9.33
N ILE A 221 13.80 35.20 -8.19
CA ILE A 221 14.44 35.20 -6.88
C ILE A 221 14.53 33.76 -6.37
N LEU A 222 15.75 33.22 -6.42
CA LEU A 222 16.13 31.90 -5.86
C LEU A 222 15.32 30.70 -6.40
N ASP A 223 14.74 30.79 -7.60
CA ASP A 223 13.80 29.80 -8.16
C ASP A 223 12.55 29.57 -7.30
N LYS A 224 12.22 30.52 -6.43
CA LYS A 224 11.12 30.42 -5.45
C LYS A 224 10.02 31.44 -5.66
N VAL A 225 10.36 32.65 -6.11
CA VAL A 225 9.40 33.73 -6.35
C VAL A 225 9.87 34.59 -7.50
N PHE A 226 8.94 35.04 -8.33
CA PHE A 226 9.21 35.81 -9.52
C PHE A 226 8.54 37.18 -9.38
N VAL A 227 9.30 38.25 -9.55
CA VAL A 227 8.82 39.62 -9.29
C VAL A 227 8.92 40.48 -10.55
N GLU A 228 7.91 41.28 -10.80
CA GLU A 228 7.89 42.21 -11.92
C GLU A 228 7.29 43.57 -11.52
N THR A 229 7.67 44.60 -12.25
CA THR A 229 7.12 45.97 -12.12
C THR A 229 6.66 46.52 -13.47
N VAL A 230 6.46 45.64 -14.45
CA VAL A 230 6.09 45.98 -15.84
C VAL A 230 4.57 45.95 -16.00
N GLY A 231 4.03 46.74 -16.93
CA GLY A 231 2.60 46.66 -17.26
C GLY A 231 1.66 47.44 -16.33
N GLY A 232 2.19 48.31 -15.49
CA GLY A 232 1.38 49.21 -14.63
C GLY A 232 1.15 48.74 -13.21
N ASP A 233 1.71 47.59 -12.82
CA ASP A 233 1.73 47.12 -11.44
C ASP A 233 3.06 46.47 -11.03
N LEU A 234 3.27 46.40 -9.72
CA LEU A 234 4.23 45.53 -9.05
C LEU A 234 3.51 44.22 -8.81
N THR A 235 4.00 43.16 -9.44
CA THR A 235 3.37 41.83 -9.42
C THR A 235 4.34 40.77 -8.90
N ILE A 236 3.83 39.87 -8.05
CA ILE A 236 4.57 38.71 -7.53
C ILE A 236 3.92 37.42 -8.03
N LYS A 237 4.73 36.50 -8.55
CA LYS A 237 4.32 35.21 -9.10
C LYS A 237 5.07 34.07 -8.42
N ILE A 238 4.45 32.89 -8.41
CA ILE A 238 5.06 31.63 -7.91
C ILE A 238 5.49 30.68 -9.03
N GLU A 239 5.02 30.90 -10.25
CA GLU A 239 5.39 30.10 -11.42
C GLU A 239 6.29 30.91 -12.35
N ASN A 240 7.28 30.25 -12.92
CA ASN A 240 8.15 30.82 -13.94
C ASN A 240 7.40 30.83 -15.30
N ASN A 241 6.43 31.72 -15.43
CA ASN A 241 5.65 31.90 -16.66
C ASN A 241 5.77 33.34 -17.15
N THR A 242 6.13 33.50 -18.43
CA THR A 242 6.17 34.80 -19.11
C THR A 242 5.02 35.00 -20.09
N GLY A 243 4.12 34.00 -20.22
CA GLY A 243 2.97 34.00 -21.12
C GLY A 243 1.71 34.62 -20.52
N ASP A 244 1.59 34.66 -19.18
CA ASP A 244 0.55 35.38 -18.46
C ASP A 244 1.14 36.34 -17.41
N GLY A 245 0.34 37.33 -17.03
CA GLY A 245 0.66 38.33 -16.00
C GLY A 245 -0.03 38.07 -14.67
N GLU A 246 -0.65 36.90 -14.46
CA GLU A 246 -1.38 36.66 -13.21
C GLU A 246 -0.41 36.33 -12.07
N GLY A 247 -0.50 37.10 -10.99
CA GLY A 247 0.31 36.93 -9.79
C GLY A 247 -0.53 36.73 -8.54
N ILE A 248 0.10 36.23 -7.49
CA ILE A 248 -0.50 36.05 -6.15
C ILE A 248 -0.63 37.38 -5.40
N TYR A 249 0.07 38.43 -5.88
CA TYR A 249 0.06 39.78 -5.33
C TYR A 249 0.20 40.79 -6.45
N ARG A 250 -0.56 41.89 -6.37
CA ARG A 250 -0.41 43.04 -7.27
C ARG A 250 -0.67 44.36 -6.56
N GLU A 251 0.10 45.38 -6.90
CA GLU A 251 -0.15 46.76 -6.51
C GLU A 251 0.17 47.71 -7.67
N PRO A 252 -0.63 48.77 -7.90
CA PRO A 252 -0.31 49.74 -8.95
C PRO A 252 1.02 50.46 -8.68
N VAL A 253 1.70 50.85 -9.75
CA VAL A 253 2.93 51.68 -9.75
C VAL A 253 2.65 53.02 -10.42
N ASP A 254 3.41 54.05 -10.03
CA ASP A 254 3.18 55.41 -10.55
C ASP A 254 3.49 55.54 -12.06
N ASP A 255 4.53 54.85 -12.54
CA ASP A 255 4.89 54.81 -13.97
C ASP A 255 4.60 53.44 -14.60
N ALA A 256 3.57 53.37 -15.42
CA ALA A 256 3.18 52.14 -16.11
C ALA A 256 4.11 51.70 -17.25
N HIS A 257 5.07 52.54 -17.66
CA HIS A 257 5.97 52.27 -18.79
C HIS A 257 7.39 51.90 -18.35
N GLN A 258 7.62 51.64 -17.06
CA GLN A 258 8.92 51.22 -16.56
C GLN A 258 9.30 49.81 -17.05
N SER A 259 10.60 49.59 -17.25
CA SER A 259 11.20 48.28 -17.53
C SER A 259 11.71 47.62 -16.24
N LEU A 260 12.11 46.34 -16.32
CA LEU A 260 12.66 45.61 -15.16
C LEU A 260 13.94 46.23 -14.59
N ASP A 261 14.77 46.86 -15.43
CA ASP A 261 16.04 47.49 -15.00
C ASP A 261 15.79 48.85 -14.29
N ASP A 262 14.59 49.43 -14.43
CA ASP A 262 14.27 50.76 -13.89
C ASP A 262 13.87 50.74 -12.42
N ALA A 263 13.32 49.61 -11.93
CA ALA A 263 12.97 49.42 -10.53
C ALA A 263 14.17 48.94 -9.71
N GLU A 264 14.32 49.46 -8.50
CA GLU A 264 15.36 48.99 -7.58
C GLU A 264 14.82 47.90 -6.67
N ILE A 265 15.30 46.67 -6.88
CA ILE A 265 14.84 45.47 -6.18
C ILE A 265 15.99 44.87 -5.37
N HIS A 266 15.73 44.56 -4.11
CA HIS A 266 16.60 43.77 -3.24
C HIS A 266 15.80 42.66 -2.55
N TYR A 267 16.46 41.57 -2.17
CA TYR A 267 15.85 40.48 -1.44
C TYR A 267 16.72 39.97 -0.29
N ALA A 268 16.13 39.29 0.67
CA ALA A 268 16.83 38.56 1.72
C ALA A 268 16.09 37.25 2.05
N GLU A 269 16.82 36.14 2.12
CA GLU A 269 16.26 34.85 2.56
C GLU A 269 16.46 34.70 4.08
N VAL A 270 15.36 34.67 4.82
CA VAL A 270 15.32 34.53 6.29
C VAL A 270 14.50 33.29 6.62
N GLY A 271 15.20 32.16 6.79
CA GLY A 271 14.55 30.87 7.03
C GLY A 271 13.69 30.44 5.84
N THR A 272 12.37 30.38 6.03
CA THR A 272 11.40 30.08 4.95
C THR A 272 10.68 31.33 4.43
N LEU A 273 11.17 32.52 4.74
CA LEU A 273 10.64 33.79 4.28
C LEU A 273 11.61 34.42 3.29
N ILE A 274 11.07 34.98 2.21
CA ILE A 274 11.82 35.85 1.30
C ILE A 274 11.30 37.26 1.52
N LEU A 275 12.16 38.12 2.02
CA LEU A 275 11.89 39.54 2.20
C LEU A 275 12.27 40.25 0.90
N LEU A 276 11.43 41.15 0.43
CA LEU A 276 11.61 41.90 -0.81
C LEU A 276 11.54 43.38 -0.49
N ALA A 277 12.52 44.15 -0.96
CA ALA A 277 12.53 45.60 -0.93
C ALA A 277 12.48 46.09 -2.38
N MET A 278 11.37 46.71 -2.77
CA MET A 278 11.09 47.06 -4.16
C MET A 278 10.73 48.55 -4.24
N ARG A 279 11.55 49.31 -4.96
CA ARG A 279 11.26 50.71 -5.28
C ARG A 279 10.99 50.84 -6.77
N PRO A 280 9.71 50.97 -7.18
CA PRO A 280 9.35 51.24 -8.56
C PRO A 280 9.98 52.55 -9.07
N PHE A 281 10.12 52.66 -10.38
CA PHE A 281 10.70 53.82 -11.04
C PHE A 281 9.88 55.09 -10.76
N GLY A 282 10.57 56.17 -10.39
CA GLY A 282 9.95 57.46 -10.11
C GLY A 282 9.29 57.60 -8.73
N GLU A 283 9.17 56.51 -7.96
CA GLU A 283 8.61 56.54 -6.60
C GLU A 283 9.67 56.89 -5.55
N GLU A 284 9.31 57.73 -4.56
CA GLU A 284 10.21 58.05 -3.44
C GLU A 284 10.23 56.95 -2.37
N ALA A 285 9.14 56.19 -2.23
CA ALA A 285 8.97 55.16 -1.20
C ALA A 285 9.40 53.78 -1.70
N THR A 286 10.16 53.06 -0.87
CA THR A 286 10.44 51.62 -1.08
C THR A 286 9.37 50.79 -0.40
N ARG A 287 8.82 49.81 -1.11
CA ARG A 287 7.80 48.88 -0.61
C ARG A 287 8.49 47.63 -0.09
N TYR A 288 8.14 47.19 1.11
CA TYR A 288 8.71 45.97 1.69
C TYR A 288 7.67 44.87 1.76
N LEU A 289 7.95 43.73 1.15
CA LEU A 289 7.05 42.58 1.09
C LEU A 289 7.69 41.35 1.73
N VAL A 290 6.86 40.52 2.34
CA VAL A 290 7.23 39.21 2.88
C VAL A 290 6.53 38.17 2.03
N PHE A 291 7.31 37.40 1.28
CA PHE A 291 6.83 36.18 0.62
C PHE A 291 7.12 34.98 1.52
N ASN A 292 6.07 34.23 1.86
CA ASN A 292 6.21 33.00 2.62
C ASN A 292 6.29 31.81 1.66
N THR A 293 7.45 31.15 1.60
CA THR A 293 7.69 30.06 0.65
C THR A 293 6.87 28.80 0.96
N ARG A 294 6.20 28.72 2.12
CA ARG A 294 5.35 27.58 2.49
C ARG A 294 3.88 27.80 2.20
N THR A 295 3.37 29.00 2.51
CA THR A 295 1.97 29.33 2.28
C THR A 295 1.72 29.95 0.91
N HIS A 296 2.78 30.33 0.19
CA HIS A 296 2.73 31.13 -1.05
C HIS A 296 1.92 32.42 -0.88
N ASP A 297 1.93 32.97 0.34
CA ASP A 297 1.26 34.22 0.67
C ASP A 297 2.27 35.37 0.63
N VAL A 298 1.79 36.55 0.22
CA VAL A 298 2.58 37.78 0.17
C VAL A 298 1.91 38.83 1.04
N LYS A 299 2.68 39.42 1.94
CA LYS A 299 2.21 40.52 2.78
C LYS A 299 3.13 41.72 2.70
N ARG A 300 2.57 42.89 2.40
CA ARG A 300 3.29 44.17 2.48
C ARG A 300 3.43 44.62 3.93
N ILE A 301 4.68 44.85 4.36
CA ILE A 301 5.07 45.25 5.72
C ILE A 301 6.25 46.24 5.64
N ASP A 302 5.94 47.51 5.40
CA ASP A 302 6.94 48.57 5.20
C ASP A 302 7.83 48.81 6.44
N ALA A 303 7.36 48.47 7.64
CA ALA A 303 8.11 48.59 8.89
C ALA A 303 9.40 47.75 8.92
N ILE A 304 9.50 46.70 8.09
CA ILE A 304 10.70 45.86 7.96
C ILE A 304 11.88 46.67 7.42
N GLY A 305 11.63 47.69 6.60
CA GLY A 305 12.67 48.57 6.08
C GLY A 305 13.42 49.37 7.15
N GLN A 306 12.75 49.68 8.27
CA GLN A 306 13.34 50.45 9.36
C GLN A 306 14.26 49.60 10.24
N ALA A 307 13.72 48.48 10.74
CA ALA A 307 14.46 47.48 11.48
C ALA A 307 13.69 46.14 11.44
N CYS A 308 14.40 45.05 11.27
CA CYS A 308 13.81 43.72 11.25
C CYS A 308 14.83 42.68 11.67
N VAL A 309 14.49 41.88 12.68
CA VAL A 309 15.36 40.82 13.17
C VAL A 309 14.62 39.49 13.20
N SER A 310 15.37 38.41 13.10
CA SER A 310 14.85 37.05 13.14
C SER A 310 14.37 36.71 14.55
N LEU A 311 13.21 36.06 14.63
CA LEU A 311 12.74 35.44 15.86
C LEU A 311 13.56 34.18 16.16
N PRO A 312 13.72 33.80 17.45
CA PRO A 312 14.44 32.58 17.82
C PRO A 312 13.83 31.34 17.19
N GLU A 313 14.64 30.28 17.04
CA GLU A 313 14.23 28.96 16.52
C GLU A 313 13.54 29.02 15.14
N ASP A 314 13.89 30.01 14.31
CA ASP A 314 13.30 30.20 12.97
C ASP A 314 11.77 30.33 12.99
N HIS A 315 11.24 31.00 14.02
CA HIS A 315 9.79 31.21 14.14
C HIS A 315 9.25 32.26 13.16
N GLY A 316 10.11 33.12 12.61
CA GLY A 316 9.75 34.20 11.70
C GLY A 316 10.58 35.45 11.96
N ILE A 317 9.97 36.63 11.82
CA ILE A 317 10.62 37.93 11.97
C ILE A 317 9.84 38.86 12.89
N ILE A 318 10.55 39.80 13.52
CA ILE A 318 9.99 40.86 14.35
C ILE A 318 10.54 42.22 13.94
N PHE A 319 9.68 43.23 13.97
CA PHE A 319 9.96 44.60 13.53
C PHE A 319 9.27 45.59 14.49
N PRO A 320 9.61 46.90 14.50
CA PRO A 320 9.12 47.84 15.50
C PRO A 320 7.58 47.93 15.63
N GLY A 321 6.86 47.63 14.55
CA GLY A 321 5.40 47.65 14.50
C GLY A 321 4.72 46.30 14.67
N GLY A 322 5.44 45.19 14.85
CA GLY A 322 4.80 43.87 14.84
C GLY A 322 5.72 42.69 14.57
N TYR A 323 5.12 41.58 14.16
CA TYR A 323 5.84 40.35 13.82
C TYR A 323 5.12 39.59 12.70
N TYR A 324 5.87 38.73 12.02
CA TYR A 324 5.38 37.79 11.02
C TYR A 324 5.96 36.41 11.31
N LEU A 325 5.10 35.41 11.49
CA LEU A 325 5.49 34.03 11.78
C LEU A 325 5.56 33.18 10.51
N ARG A 326 6.34 32.09 10.59
CA ARG A 326 6.49 31.11 9.51
C ARG A 326 5.17 30.48 9.04
N ASN A 327 4.17 30.37 9.90
CA ASN A 327 2.85 29.83 9.53
C ASN A 327 1.95 30.87 8.83
N GLY A 328 2.47 32.05 8.47
CA GLY A 328 1.73 33.15 7.84
C GLY A 328 0.98 34.05 8.84
N SER A 329 0.88 33.66 10.11
CA SER A 329 0.25 34.49 11.14
C SER A 329 1.11 35.73 11.38
N SER A 330 0.48 36.90 11.38
CA SER A 330 1.17 38.17 11.61
C SER A 330 0.27 39.12 12.35
N LYS A 331 0.90 39.99 13.14
CA LYS A 331 0.20 41.03 13.90
C LYS A 331 0.98 42.33 13.77
N ILE A 332 0.28 43.36 13.31
CA ILE A 332 0.76 44.73 13.26
C ILE A 332 0.03 45.48 14.38
N PHE A 333 0.76 46.16 15.24
CA PHE A 333 0.23 46.97 16.33
C PHE A 333 0.08 48.42 15.88
N ASP A 334 -0.84 49.18 16.48
CA ASP A 334 -1.13 50.59 16.18
C ASP A 334 -0.03 51.58 16.64
N ALA A 335 1.23 51.25 16.39
CA ALA A 335 2.38 52.10 16.70
C ALA A 335 3.00 52.64 15.41
N SER A 336 3.32 53.94 15.35
CA SER A 336 4.09 54.51 14.23
C SER A 336 5.52 53.94 14.27
N PRO A 337 5.92 53.11 13.29
CA PRO A 337 7.22 52.43 13.30
C PRO A 337 8.38 53.35 12.87
N GLU A 338 8.06 54.57 12.41
CA GLU A 338 9.01 55.50 11.81
C GLU A 338 10.12 55.90 12.79
N GLY A 339 11.38 55.74 12.37
CA GLY A 339 12.56 56.15 13.15
C GLY A 339 12.91 55.24 14.32
N LEU A 340 12.23 54.10 14.50
CA LEU A 340 12.57 53.09 15.51
C LEU A 340 13.67 52.17 15.00
N ILE A 341 14.82 52.19 15.69
CA ILE A 341 15.95 51.30 15.44
C ILE A 341 15.99 50.16 16.45
N PHE A 342 16.61 49.04 16.09
CA PHE A 342 16.79 47.91 16.99
C PHE A 342 17.83 48.25 18.08
N LYS A 343 17.45 48.16 19.36
CA LYS A 343 18.34 48.50 20.48
C LYS A 343 19.03 47.29 21.10
N LYS A 344 18.27 46.22 21.37
CA LYS A 344 18.77 44.94 21.90
C LYS A 344 17.68 43.87 21.97
N MET A 345 18.13 42.62 22.09
CA MET A 345 17.36 41.44 22.48
C MET A 345 17.78 40.99 23.89
N ILE A 346 16.84 40.59 24.73
CA ILE A 346 17.11 40.00 26.05
C ILE A 346 16.41 38.65 26.12
N LYS A 347 17.16 37.58 26.39
CA LYS A 347 16.58 36.25 26.61
C LYS A 347 16.35 36.04 28.11
N SER A 348 15.15 35.61 28.50
CA SER A 348 14.90 35.23 29.89
C SER A 348 15.66 33.96 30.27
N PRO A 349 16.18 33.84 31.51
CA PRO A 349 16.72 32.58 32.03
C PRO A 349 15.71 31.43 32.04
N ASN A 350 14.40 31.69 32.00
CA ASN A 350 13.37 30.65 31.89
C ASN A 350 13.37 29.95 30.51
N GLY A 351 14.10 30.47 29.52
CA GLY A 351 14.19 29.92 28.17
C GLY A 351 12.92 30.01 27.32
N GLU A 352 11.82 30.56 27.87
CA GLU A 352 10.51 30.69 27.22
C GLU A 352 10.29 32.07 26.61
N ASP A 353 10.82 33.14 27.21
CA ASP A 353 10.52 34.50 26.81
C ASP A 353 11.74 35.25 26.28
N VAL A 354 11.54 36.06 25.24
CA VAL A 354 12.54 36.96 24.65
C VAL A 354 11.97 38.36 24.53
N LEU A 355 12.69 39.35 25.04
CA LEU A 355 12.32 40.76 24.96
C LEU A 355 13.06 41.43 23.82
N PHE A 356 12.34 41.97 22.85
CA PHE A 356 12.89 42.81 21.79
C PHE A 356 12.65 44.27 22.12
N VAL A 357 13.68 45.10 22.03
CA VAL A 357 13.58 46.52 22.35
C VAL A 357 13.96 47.35 21.14
N PHE A 358 13.01 48.17 20.69
CA PHE A 358 13.21 49.19 19.68
C PHE A 358 13.24 50.57 20.33
N HIS A 359 14.04 51.47 19.77
CA HIS A 359 14.26 52.80 20.32
C HIS A 359 14.31 53.84 19.21
N ARG A 360 13.68 54.98 19.45
CA ARG A 360 13.67 56.12 18.54
C ARG A 360 14.41 57.28 19.20
N GLU A 361 15.48 57.74 18.57
CA GLU A 361 16.49 58.59 19.20
C GLU A 361 16.11 60.07 19.35
N ASP A 362 15.21 60.59 18.51
CA ASP A 362 14.75 61.98 18.50
C ASP A 362 13.70 62.25 19.59
N THR A 363 12.74 61.35 19.75
CA THR A 363 11.66 61.44 20.76
C THR A 363 12.03 60.76 22.08
N GLY A 364 12.96 59.81 22.06
CA GLY A 364 13.30 58.95 23.21
C GLY A 364 12.28 57.84 23.44
N HIS A 365 11.43 57.55 22.44
CA HIS A 365 10.39 56.53 22.52
C HIS A 365 10.96 55.12 22.44
N TYR A 366 10.40 54.24 23.26
CA TYR A 366 10.72 52.82 23.35
C TYR A 366 9.50 51.98 23.02
N VAL A 367 9.71 50.97 22.19
CA VAL A 367 8.76 49.90 21.96
C VAL A 367 9.40 48.60 22.41
N ILE A 368 8.85 48.02 23.47
CA ILE A 368 9.32 46.79 24.07
C ILE A 368 8.32 45.69 23.70
N LEU A 369 8.79 44.66 23.00
CA LEU A 369 7.99 43.55 22.48
C LEU A 369 8.41 42.24 23.16
N PRO A 370 7.64 41.76 24.15
CA PRO A 370 7.85 40.46 24.78
C PRO A 370 7.31 39.35 23.87
N TYR A 371 8.19 38.45 23.45
CA TYR A 371 7.89 37.30 22.61
C TYR A 371 7.99 36.01 23.41
N ASN A 372 6.97 35.15 23.32
CA ASN A 372 6.94 33.86 24.00
C ASN A 372 7.17 32.72 22.99
N LEU A 373 8.19 31.89 23.23
CA LEU A 373 8.59 30.80 22.32
C LEU A 373 7.53 29.70 22.22
N ILE A 374 6.79 29.38 23.29
CA ILE A 374 5.81 28.29 23.30
C ILE A 374 4.53 28.71 22.55
N ARG A 375 3.97 29.86 22.93
CA ARG A 375 2.78 30.42 22.28
C ARG A 375 3.09 30.93 20.87
N GLN A 376 4.36 31.22 20.58
CA GLN A 376 4.83 31.89 19.37
C GLN A 376 4.09 33.22 19.14
N GLU A 377 3.89 33.99 20.20
CA GLU A 377 3.11 35.22 20.16
C GLU A 377 3.88 36.36 20.83
N VAL A 378 3.74 37.56 20.27
CA VAL A 378 4.17 38.80 20.92
C VAL A 378 3.01 39.36 21.76
N ALA A 379 3.26 39.56 23.05
CA ALA A 379 2.32 40.22 23.96
C ALA A 379 2.09 41.68 23.56
N SER A 380 1.09 42.34 24.16
CA SER A 380 0.83 43.77 23.89
C SER A 380 2.10 44.61 24.08
N PRO A 381 2.49 45.46 23.10
CA PRO A 381 3.70 46.25 23.18
C PRO A 381 3.72 47.15 24.41
N ILE A 382 4.86 47.18 25.11
CA ILE A 382 5.06 48.12 26.21
C ILE A 382 5.73 49.37 25.64
N HIS A 383 4.96 50.45 25.61
CA HIS A 383 5.44 51.76 25.21
C HIS A 383 5.95 52.57 26.40
N GLY A 384 7.06 53.27 26.19
CA GLY A 384 7.64 54.16 27.18
C GLY A 384 8.59 55.18 26.56
N HIS A 385 9.07 56.12 27.36
CA HIS A 385 10.07 57.13 27.00
C HIS A 385 11.33 56.98 27.85
N GLY A 386 11.46 55.83 28.52
CA GLY A 386 12.57 55.42 29.34
C GLY A 386 12.23 54.13 30.05
N TYR A 387 13.20 53.26 30.26
CA TYR A 387 12.98 52.05 31.03
C TYR A 387 14.27 51.53 31.67
N THR A 388 14.11 50.82 32.77
CA THR A 388 15.18 50.07 33.40
C THR A 388 14.68 48.73 33.92
N MET A 389 15.60 47.78 34.05
CA MET A 389 15.33 46.41 34.51
C MET A 389 16.16 46.13 35.77
N TYR A 390 15.58 45.40 36.72
CA TYR A 390 16.22 44.93 37.95
C TYR A 390 16.52 43.43 37.85
N ASP A 391 17.45 42.96 38.67
CA ASP A 391 17.91 41.56 38.68
C ASP A 391 16.78 40.56 38.99
N ASN A 392 15.79 40.99 39.79
CA ASN A 392 14.61 40.20 40.13
C ASN A 392 13.52 40.16 39.04
N GLY A 393 13.79 40.73 37.85
CA GLY A 393 12.85 40.73 36.72
C GLY A 393 11.88 41.91 36.69
N GLN A 394 11.96 42.84 37.65
CA GLN A 394 11.12 44.04 37.63
C GLN A 394 11.57 45.02 36.55
N ILE A 395 10.63 45.47 35.72
CA ILE A 395 10.85 46.51 34.73
C ILE A 395 10.10 47.77 35.15
N VAL A 396 10.83 48.88 35.27
CA VAL A 396 10.26 50.20 35.51
C VAL A 396 10.23 50.93 34.17
N VAL A 397 9.03 51.29 33.71
CA VAL A 397 8.79 51.98 32.44
C VAL A 397 8.22 53.36 32.71
N PHE A 398 8.92 54.37 32.23
CA PHE A 398 8.48 55.75 32.26
C PHE A 398 7.63 56.06 31.01
N ARG A 399 6.49 56.75 31.16
CA ARG A 399 5.63 57.17 30.04
C ARG A 399 5.49 58.70 30.00
N ALA A 400 5.84 59.32 28.87
CA ALA A 400 5.46 60.70 28.58
C ALA A 400 4.17 60.68 27.74
N GLU A 401 3.15 61.43 28.16
CA GLU A 401 1.89 61.56 27.42
C GLU A 401 1.98 62.65 26.32
N SER A 402 2.92 63.59 26.45
CA SER A 402 3.23 64.62 25.45
C SER A 402 4.64 65.17 25.63
N ASP A 403 5.15 65.88 24.61
CA ASP A 403 6.43 66.62 24.68
C ASP A 403 6.31 67.97 25.43
N GLU A 404 5.16 68.26 26.03
CA GLU A 404 4.97 69.46 26.85
C GLU A 404 5.66 69.31 28.21
N PRO A 405 6.42 70.31 28.69
CA PRO A 405 7.06 70.23 30.00
C PRO A 405 6.06 70.13 31.17
N THR A 406 6.13 69.06 31.97
CA THR A 406 5.28 68.83 33.16
C THR A 406 6.10 68.54 34.42
N LYS A 407 5.46 68.53 35.59
CA LYS A 407 6.11 68.21 36.89
C LYS A 407 5.88 66.78 37.37
N VAL A 408 4.92 66.07 36.79
CA VAL A 408 4.43 64.79 37.28
C VAL A 408 4.56 63.79 36.15
N HIS A 409 5.39 62.79 36.37
CA HIS A 409 5.85 61.85 35.34
C HIS A 409 5.34 60.45 35.71
N PRO A 410 4.37 59.89 34.97
CA PRO A 410 3.82 58.58 35.29
C PRO A 410 4.85 57.47 34.99
N VAL A 411 4.91 56.52 35.92
CA VAL A 411 5.82 55.37 35.88
C VAL A 411 5.03 54.10 36.14
N GLN A 412 5.27 53.07 35.34
CA GLN A 412 4.68 51.75 35.52
C GLN A 412 5.74 50.76 35.96
N ILE A 413 5.41 49.93 36.94
CA ILE A 413 6.25 48.83 37.40
C ILE A 413 5.61 47.53 36.91
N TRP A 414 6.41 46.74 36.20
CA TRP A 414 6.05 45.46 35.64
C TRP A 414 6.84 44.35 36.35
N ASP A 415 6.15 43.31 36.79
CA ASP A 415 6.80 42.04 37.08
C ASP A 415 6.90 41.27 35.76
N THR A 416 8.10 40.80 35.45
CA THR A 416 8.41 40.17 34.16
C THR A 416 9.30 38.95 34.34
N PRO A 417 9.26 37.98 33.41
CA PRO A 417 10.14 36.81 33.48
C PRO A 417 11.62 37.13 33.20
N PHE A 418 12.01 38.38 32.91
CA PHE A 418 13.36 38.75 32.49
C PHE A 418 14.29 39.04 33.69
N THR A 419 14.56 38.01 34.50
CA THR A 419 15.51 38.06 35.63
C THR A 419 16.98 38.00 35.17
N SER A 420 17.91 38.39 36.05
CA SER A 420 19.34 38.15 35.81
C SER A 420 19.69 36.66 35.97
N VAL A 421 20.79 36.24 35.34
CA VAL A 421 21.25 34.84 35.42
C VAL A 421 21.61 34.47 36.86
N GLU A 422 22.21 35.40 37.59
CA GLU A 422 22.58 35.24 39.00
C GLU A 422 21.35 35.10 39.89
N PHE A 423 20.29 35.89 39.65
CA PHE A 423 19.04 35.79 40.40
C PHE A 423 18.33 34.46 40.12
N ALA A 424 18.23 34.05 38.86
CA ALA A 424 17.64 32.77 38.49
C ALA A 424 18.39 31.57 39.11
N ALA A 425 19.73 31.61 39.13
CA ALA A 425 20.56 30.55 39.72
C ALA A 425 20.43 30.42 41.24
N SER A 426 19.94 31.46 41.93
CA SER A 426 19.73 31.44 43.38
C SER A 426 18.47 30.68 43.84
N ASN A 427 17.58 30.33 42.90
CA ASN A 427 16.39 29.51 43.15
C ASN A 427 16.64 28.04 42.75
N PRO A 428 16.66 27.08 43.71
CA PRO A 428 16.92 25.67 43.39
C PRO A 428 15.74 25.02 42.65
N VAL A 429 16.02 24.34 41.54
CA VAL A 429 15.05 23.53 40.77
C VAL A 429 14.88 22.16 41.45
N GLU A 430 13.65 21.74 41.74
CA GLU A 430 13.39 20.42 42.34
C GLU A 430 13.77 19.25 41.41
N GLY A 431 14.21 18.14 42.02
CA GLY A 431 14.75 16.98 41.31
C GLY A 431 13.69 16.11 40.62
N GLY A 432 13.85 15.88 39.31
CA GLY A 432 13.03 14.98 38.50
C GLY A 432 13.64 14.75 37.10
N TYR A 433 13.04 13.90 36.26
CA TYR A 433 13.54 13.66 34.90
C TYR A 433 13.47 14.93 34.02
N LEU A 434 12.36 15.68 34.10
CA LEU A 434 12.20 16.96 33.38
C LEU A 434 13.26 17.99 33.78
N GLY A 435 13.65 18.02 35.07
CA GLY A 435 14.77 18.83 35.56
C GLY A 435 16.11 18.47 34.90
N LYS A 436 16.34 17.20 34.53
CA LYS A 436 17.56 16.74 33.85
C LYS A 436 17.59 17.07 32.35
N VAL A 437 16.43 17.11 31.70
CA VAL A 437 16.30 17.54 30.29
C VAL A 437 16.67 19.01 30.15
N GLY A 438 16.24 19.83 31.12
CA GLY A 438 16.47 21.27 31.12
C GLY A 438 15.32 22.04 30.48
N ASN A 439 15.02 23.22 31.04
CA ASN A 439 13.85 24.01 30.66
C ASN A 439 13.87 24.42 29.18
N ALA A 440 15.01 24.92 28.69
CA ALA A 440 15.14 25.41 27.32
C ALA A 440 14.83 24.32 26.27
N ASP A 441 15.24 23.07 26.51
CA ASP A 441 14.98 21.96 25.58
C ASP A 441 13.51 21.53 25.63
N LEU A 442 12.89 21.55 26.81
CA LEU A 442 11.45 21.32 26.98
C LEU A 442 10.61 22.41 26.30
N VAL A 443 10.98 23.69 26.43
CA VAL A 443 10.29 24.82 25.77
C VAL A 443 10.28 24.63 24.26
N ARG A 444 11.44 24.28 23.66
CA ARG A 444 11.53 24.05 22.21
C ARG A 444 10.63 22.89 21.76
N GLY A 445 10.71 21.74 22.45
CA GLY A 445 9.89 20.58 22.09
C GLY A 445 8.39 20.80 22.26
N ILE A 446 7.97 21.52 23.30
CA ILE A 446 6.56 21.89 23.50
C ILE A 446 6.11 22.87 22.41
N SER A 447 6.95 23.84 22.03
CA SER A 447 6.66 24.80 20.95
C SER A 447 6.46 24.10 19.61
N ASP A 448 7.33 23.14 19.26
CA ASP A 448 7.23 22.37 18.01
C ASP A 448 5.94 21.54 17.94
N VAL A 449 5.49 20.97 19.06
CA VAL A 449 4.20 20.26 19.12
C VAL A 449 3.02 21.21 18.91
N PHE A 450 3.03 22.39 19.55
CA PHE A 450 2.00 23.40 19.32
C PHE A 450 2.03 23.92 17.87
N ALA A 451 3.19 23.98 17.23
CA ALA A 451 3.31 24.33 15.81
C ALA A 451 2.66 23.27 14.91
N ILE A 452 2.84 21.98 15.20
CA ILE A 452 2.15 20.87 14.52
C ILE A 452 0.63 21.00 14.69
N GLN A 453 0.15 21.22 15.93
CA GLN A 453 -1.28 21.43 16.19
C GLN A 453 -1.86 22.59 15.36
N ARG A 454 -1.21 23.76 15.38
CA ARG A 454 -1.67 24.94 14.63
C ARG A 454 -1.68 24.70 13.12
N SER A 455 -0.68 23.96 12.61
CA SER A 455 -0.60 23.62 11.18
C SER A 455 -1.79 22.76 10.74
N ILE A 456 -2.28 21.88 11.61
CA ILE A 456 -3.49 21.08 11.35
C ILE A 456 -4.76 21.93 11.45
N ALA A 457 -4.85 22.82 12.45
CA ALA A 457 -6.05 23.66 12.65
C ALA A 457 -6.34 24.61 11.47
N ASN A 458 -5.30 25.06 10.77
CA ASN A 458 -5.40 25.96 9.61
C ASN A 458 -5.08 25.25 8.28
N LEU A 459 -5.45 23.97 8.15
CA LEU A 459 -5.21 23.17 6.95
C LEU A 459 -5.94 23.71 5.72
N GLN A 460 -5.21 24.42 4.85
CA GLN A 460 -5.59 24.59 3.45
C GLN A 460 -5.15 23.35 2.67
N PRO A 461 -6.05 22.63 1.98
CA PRO A 461 -5.70 21.35 1.33
C PRO A 461 -4.68 21.52 0.20
N SER A 462 -3.42 21.15 0.46
CA SER A 462 -2.42 20.98 -0.59
C SER A 462 -1.47 19.85 -0.25
N ARG A 463 -0.91 19.22 -1.28
CA ARG A 463 0.10 18.17 -1.12
C ARG A 463 1.30 18.67 -0.31
N GLN A 464 1.79 19.87 -0.62
CA GLN A 464 2.93 20.47 0.07
C GLN A 464 2.68 20.65 1.57
N ILE A 465 1.47 21.08 1.97
CA ILE A 465 1.13 21.29 3.38
C ILE A 465 1.13 19.96 4.15
N PHE A 466 0.65 18.88 3.55
CA PHE A 466 0.68 17.57 4.20
C PHE A 466 2.11 17.00 4.28
N GLU A 467 2.94 17.19 3.25
CA GLU A 467 4.36 16.82 3.27
C GLU A 467 5.13 17.62 4.34
N ASP A 468 4.85 18.91 4.47
CA ASP A 468 5.42 19.77 5.51
C ASP A 468 5.01 19.34 6.92
N LEU A 469 3.77 18.87 7.10
CA LEU A 469 3.27 18.32 8.36
C LEU A 469 4.00 17.02 8.73
N VAL A 470 4.19 16.11 7.77
CA VAL A 470 4.98 14.87 7.95
C VAL A 470 6.41 15.22 8.34
N ALA A 471 7.03 16.19 7.66
CA ALA A 471 8.38 16.64 7.95
C ALA A 471 8.49 17.26 9.35
N ALA A 472 7.49 18.05 9.77
CA ALA A 472 7.44 18.63 11.12
C ALA A 472 7.34 17.55 12.20
N CYS A 473 6.42 16.59 12.07
CA CYS A 473 6.30 15.47 13.01
C CYS A 473 7.59 14.65 13.08
N THR A 474 8.24 14.39 11.94
CA THR A 474 9.49 13.63 11.87
C THR A 474 10.62 14.36 12.60
N ARG A 475 10.82 15.66 12.32
CA ARG A 475 11.82 16.47 13.02
C ARG A 475 11.61 16.48 14.53
N THR A 476 10.36 16.64 14.99
CA THR A 476 10.04 16.62 16.42
C THR A 476 10.36 15.28 17.07
N LEU A 477 10.10 14.16 16.40
CA LEU A 477 10.41 12.82 16.91
C LEU A 477 11.93 12.55 16.97
N ASP A 478 12.69 13.07 16.00
CA ASP A 478 14.12 12.84 15.90
C ASP A 478 14.95 13.78 16.79
N HIS A 479 14.53 15.04 16.93
CA HIS A 479 15.29 16.07 17.65
C HIS A 479 15.21 15.91 19.17
N TYR A 480 14.03 15.57 19.71
CA TYR A 480 13.80 15.53 21.16
C TYR A 480 13.88 14.11 21.70
N HIS A 481 15.07 13.69 22.12
CA HIS A 481 15.31 12.33 22.64
C HIS A 481 14.43 11.95 23.86
N TRP A 482 13.92 12.93 24.61
CA TRP A 482 13.08 12.74 25.78
C TRP A 482 11.59 12.55 25.47
N ILE A 483 11.15 12.79 24.23
CA ILE A 483 9.73 12.78 23.83
C ILE A 483 9.04 11.42 24.05
N GLY A 484 9.83 10.34 24.09
CA GLY A 484 9.36 8.97 24.37
C GLY A 484 9.37 8.56 25.85
N HIS A 485 9.81 9.44 26.77
CA HIS A 485 9.91 9.08 28.18
C HIS A 485 8.53 9.10 28.88
N ALA A 486 8.30 8.21 29.84
CA ALA A 486 7.00 8.09 30.52
C ALA A 486 6.53 9.38 31.22
N SER A 487 7.46 10.23 31.65
CA SER A 487 7.16 11.51 32.31
C SER A 487 6.45 12.54 31.41
N VAL A 488 6.49 12.37 30.07
CA VAL A 488 5.87 13.28 29.11
C VAL A 488 4.52 12.80 28.56
N GLY A 489 3.93 11.75 29.16
CA GLY A 489 2.50 11.43 28.98
C GLY A 489 2.11 10.86 27.61
N GLY A 490 3.03 10.25 26.85
CA GLY A 490 2.71 9.60 25.57
C GLY A 490 2.84 10.50 24.34
N LEU A 491 3.52 11.64 24.46
CA LEU A 491 3.69 12.63 23.39
C LEU A 491 4.29 12.04 22.10
N LYS A 492 5.26 11.14 22.21
CA LYS A 492 5.84 10.42 21.06
C LYS A 492 4.79 9.67 20.24
N ASP A 493 3.90 8.95 20.90
CA ASP A 493 2.90 8.13 20.21
C ASP A 493 1.87 9.01 19.50
N ALA A 494 1.48 10.13 20.12
CA ALA A 494 0.58 11.11 19.50
C ALA A 494 1.21 11.75 18.25
N VAL A 495 2.46 12.22 18.33
CA VAL A 495 3.15 12.84 17.17
C VAL A 495 3.37 11.81 16.05
N ASP A 496 3.70 10.56 16.38
CA ASP A 496 3.86 9.49 15.40
C ASP A 496 2.53 9.10 14.75
N HIS A 497 1.43 9.10 15.51
CA HIS A 497 0.08 8.88 14.97
C HIS A 497 -0.32 9.99 13.98
N THR A 498 -0.07 11.25 14.32
CA THR A 498 -0.27 12.40 13.42
C THR A 498 0.56 12.28 12.15
N ARG A 499 1.85 11.88 12.25
CA ARG A 499 2.70 11.66 11.07
C ARG A 499 2.08 10.64 10.11
N ARG A 500 1.65 9.47 10.63
CA ARG A 500 1.04 8.41 9.82
C ARG A 500 -0.27 8.85 9.17
N ASN A 501 -1.12 9.59 9.89
CA ASN A 501 -2.36 10.12 9.31
C ASN A 501 -2.09 11.18 8.23
N ALA A 502 -1.05 11.99 8.40
CA ALA A 502 -0.59 12.95 7.40
C ALA A 502 0.02 12.27 6.16
N GLU A 503 0.68 11.12 6.31
CA GLU A 503 1.11 10.30 5.16
C GLU A 503 -0.09 9.72 4.40
N LEU A 504 -1.09 9.21 5.11
CA LEU A 504 -2.30 8.61 4.50
C LEU A 504 -3.15 9.63 3.74
N ILE A 505 -3.24 10.88 4.22
CA ILE A 505 -4.05 11.91 3.55
C ILE A 505 -3.42 12.40 2.24
N ILE A 506 -2.08 12.31 2.08
CA ILE A 506 -1.40 12.64 0.81
C ILE A 506 -1.90 11.72 -0.29
N ASP A 507 -1.87 10.41 -0.07
CA ASP A 507 -2.30 9.40 -1.05
C ASP A 507 -3.78 9.56 -1.44
N GLU A 508 -4.64 9.88 -0.47
CA GLU A 508 -6.07 10.09 -0.73
C GLU A 508 -6.35 11.44 -1.41
N PHE A 509 -5.59 12.48 -1.10
CA PHE A 509 -5.68 13.77 -1.78
C PHE A 509 -5.27 13.66 -3.26
N GLU A 510 -4.23 12.88 -3.58
CA GLU A 510 -3.84 12.61 -4.97
C GLU A 510 -4.94 11.91 -5.77
N LYS A 511 -5.59 10.90 -5.18
CA LYS A 511 -6.72 10.21 -5.81
C LYS A 511 -7.89 11.16 -6.04
N LEU A 512 -8.19 12.03 -5.08
CA LEU A 512 -9.25 13.03 -5.20
C LEU A 512 -8.94 14.03 -6.31
N GLN A 513 -7.70 14.52 -6.41
CA GLN A 513 -7.26 15.41 -7.50
C GLN A 513 -7.32 14.71 -8.87
N ALA A 514 -6.92 13.45 -8.96
CA ALA A 514 -7.02 12.68 -10.20
C ALA A 514 -8.48 12.48 -10.65
N LEU A 515 -9.39 12.20 -9.71
CA LEU A 515 -10.82 12.12 -9.99
C LEU A 515 -11.39 13.46 -10.45
N LYS A 516 -11.00 14.57 -9.81
CA LYS A 516 -11.43 15.92 -10.19
C LYS A 516 -10.97 16.27 -11.61
N ARG A 517 -9.69 16.06 -11.95
CA ARG A 517 -9.15 16.25 -13.31
C ARG A 517 -9.88 15.40 -14.35
N LYS A 518 -10.21 14.15 -14.01
CA LYS A 518 -10.95 13.25 -14.91
C LYS A 518 -12.38 13.74 -15.16
N ALA A 519 -13.05 14.23 -14.12
CA ALA A 519 -14.39 14.81 -14.23
C ALA A 519 -14.39 16.10 -15.06
N GLU A 520 -13.43 17.00 -14.82
CA GLU A 520 -13.24 18.23 -15.60
C GLU A 520 -12.94 17.93 -17.09
N ALA A 521 -12.08 16.95 -17.36
CA ALA A 521 -11.77 16.53 -18.73
C ALA A 521 -12.99 15.93 -19.45
N ALA A 522 -13.80 15.12 -18.74
CA ALA A 522 -15.03 14.56 -19.29
C ALA A 522 -16.06 15.65 -19.61
N LEU A 523 -16.24 16.61 -18.70
CA LEU A 523 -17.13 17.77 -18.91
C LEU A 523 -16.65 18.64 -20.07
N THR A 524 -15.34 18.90 -20.17
CA THR A 524 -14.74 19.67 -21.28
C THR A 524 -14.98 19.00 -22.62
N LYS A 525 -14.80 17.68 -22.70
CA LYS A 525 -15.08 16.91 -23.92
C LYS A 525 -16.57 16.93 -24.27
N ALA A 526 -17.44 16.73 -23.29
CA ALA A 526 -18.89 16.79 -23.50
C ALA A 526 -19.33 18.17 -24.03
N LYS A 527 -18.70 19.24 -23.55
CA LYS A 527 -18.92 20.60 -24.02
C LYS A 527 -18.49 20.78 -25.47
N GLN A 528 -17.32 20.29 -25.85
CA GLN A 528 -16.85 20.30 -27.25
C GLN A 528 -17.78 19.52 -28.19
N ASP A 529 -18.22 18.32 -27.78
CA ASP A 529 -19.14 17.50 -28.56
C ASP A 529 -20.52 18.19 -28.70
N GLN A 530 -21.00 18.82 -27.62
CA GLN A 530 -22.25 19.58 -27.63
C GLN A 530 -22.18 20.80 -28.54
N ASP A 531 -21.10 21.58 -28.48
CA ASP A 531 -20.94 22.77 -29.33
C ASP A 531 -20.99 22.39 -30.82
N ARG A 532 -20.45 21.21 -31.19
CA ARG A 532 -20.58 20.68 -32.56
C ARG A 532 -22.01 20.30 -32.91
N VAL A 533 -22.68 19.52 -32.06
CA VAL A 533 -24.07 19.06 -32.31
C VAL A 533 -25.04 20.25 -32.39
N LEU A 534 -24.89 21.25 -31.52
CA LEU A 534 -25.69 22.47 -31.56
C LEU A 534 -25.43 23.33 -32.81
N LEU A 535 -24.22 23.27 -33.38
CA LEU A 535 -23.89 23.97 -34.62
C LEU A 535 -24.56 23.31 -35.84
N ASP A 536 -24.61 21.97 -35.88
CA ASP A 536 -25.14 21.21 -37.01
C ASP A 536 -26.66 21.07 -36.97
N ALA A 537 -27.26 20.90 -35.78
CA ALA A 537 -28.69 20.69 -35.60
C ALA A 537 -29.46 22.02 -35.43
N ARG A 538 -29.49 22.84 -36.48
CA ARG A 538 -30.23 24.11 -36.52
C ARG A 538 -31.31 24.11 -37.61
N PRO A 539 -32.54 24.60 -37.32
CA PRO A 539 -33.63 24.65 -38.30
C PRO A 539 -33.24 25.36 -39.60
N ASP A 540 -32.50 26.46 -39.50
CA ASP A 540 -32.13 27.31 -40.64
C ASP A 540 -31.14 26.65 -41.61
N VAL A 541 -30.51 25.55 -41.20
CA VAL A 541 -29.51 24.79 -41.99
C VAL A 541 -30.15 23.57 -42.65
N CYS A 542 -31.31 23.12 -42.16
CA CYS A 542 -32.01 21.96 -42.69
C CYS A 542 -32.74 22.31 -43.99
N THR A 543 -32.49 21.52 -45.03
CA THR A 543 -33.10 21.72 -46.37
C THR A 543 -34.06 20.61 -46.77
N SER A 544 -34.08 19.51 -46.00
CA SER A 544 -34.92 18.34 -46.20
C SER A 544 -35.44 17.78 -44.87
N VAL A 545 -36.50 16.97 -44.92
CA VAL A 545 -37.04 16.26 -43.74
C VAL A 545 -35.98 15.32 -43.12
N GLN A 546 -35.10 14.76 -43.94
CA GLN A 546 -34.01 13.88 -43.49
C GLN A 546 -32.97 14.65 -42.66
N ASP A 547 -32.70 15.92 -42.99
CA ASP A 547 -31.82 16.79 -42.20
C ASP A 547 -32.40 17.06 -40.80
N PHE A 548 -33.72 17.30 -40.73
CA PHE A 548 -34.43 17.48 -39.46
C PHE A 548 -34.40 16.21 -38.61
N MET A 549 -34.64 15.04 -39.21
CA MET A 549 -34.56 13.74 -38.52
C MET A 549 -33.14 13.44 -38.00
N ALA A 550 -32.10 13.70 -38.81
CA ALA A 550 -30.71 13.49 -38.42
C ALA A 550 -30.28 14.43 -37.27
N GLY A 551 -30.66 15.71 -37.35
CA GLY A 551 -30.36 16.70 -36.31
C GLY A 551 -31.07 16.41 -34.98
N MET A 552 -32.35 16.02 -35.02
CA MET A 552 -33.10 15.61 -33.82
C MET A 552 -32.54 14.31 -33.22
N GLY A 553 -32.13 13.35 -34.05
CA GLY A 553 -31.45 12.13 -33.61
C GLY A 553 -30.12 12.41 -32.88
N ALA A 554 -29.29 13.29 -33.44
CA ALA A 554 -28.01 13.69 -32.85
C ALA A 554 -28.19 14.42 -31.50
N LEU A 555 -29.20 15.29 -31.37
CA LEU A 555 -29.54 15.96 -30.12
C LEU A 555 -30.03 14.96 -29.04
N ARG A 556 -30.83 13.95 -29.43
CA ARG A 556 -31.31 12.89 -28.51
C ARG A 556 -30.15 12.02 -28.02
N GLU A 557 -29.22 11.67 -28.90
CA GLU A 557 -28.00 10.94 -28.53
C GLU A 557 -27.11 11.77 -27.59
N GLN A 558 -26.89 13.05 -27.91
CA GLN A 558 -26.10 13.94 -27.06
C GLN A 558 -26.72 14.10 -25.67
N ARG A 559 -28.05 14.24 -25.58
CA ARG A 559 -28.76 14.26 -24.29
C ARG A 559 -28.55 12.97 -23.50
N GLY A 560 -28.62 11.81 -24.16
CA GLY A 560 -28.32 10.52 -23.53
C GLY A 560 -26.90 10.46 -22.95
N ARG A 561 -25.91 10.98 -23.68
CA ARG A 561 -24.53 11.08 -23.19
C ARG A 561 -24.41 11.99 -21.97
N LEU A 562 -25.08 13.14 -21.95
CA LEU A 562 -25.09 14.05 -20.79
C LEU A 562 -25.69 13.38 -19.54
N ILE A 563 -26.79 12.62 -19.69
CA ILE A 563 -27.40 11.86 -18.59
C ILE A 563 -26.42 10.83 -18.02
N THR A 564 -25.70 10.10 -18.88
CA THR A 564 -24.69 9.13 -18.39
C THR A 564 -23.52 9.77 -17.64
N LEU A 565 -23.23 11.05 -17.89
CA LEU A 565 -22.18 11.78 -17.17
C LEU A 565 -22.60 12.16 -15.74
N GLN A 566 -23.89 12.13 -15.40
CA GLN A 566 -24.38 12.39 -14.04
C GLN A 566 -23.86 11.36 -13.02
N ASP A 567 -23.53 10.14 -13.49
CA ASP A 567 -22.94 9.06 -12.71
C ASP A 567 -21.43 9.22 -12.48
N VAL A 568 -20.77 10.18 -13.15
CA VAL A 568 -19.35 10.46 -12.95
C VAL A 568 -19.14 11.19 -11.62
N ARG A 569 -18.39 10.57 -10.73
CA ARG A 569 -18.07 11.13 -9.41
C ARG A 569 -17.28 12.44 -9.54
N LEU A 570 -17.68 13.48 -8.79
CA LEU A 570 -17.11 14.85 -8.82
C LEU A 570 -17.36 15.64 -10.12
N ILE A 571 -18.31 15.22 -10.97
CA ILE A 571 -18.76 16.03 -12.10
C ILE A 571 -19.49 17.29 -11.61
N ASP A 572 -19.26 18.43 -12.26
CA ASP A 572 -20.01 19.66 -12.02
C ASP A 572 -21.45 19.48 -12.53
N ARG A 573 -22.36 19.16 -11.60
CA ARG A 573 -23.78 18.93 -11.90
C ARG A 573 -24.48 20.20 -12.39
N PRO A 574 -24.34 21.37 -11.74
CA PRO A 574 -24.90 22.61 -12.26
C PRO A 574 -24.50 22.91 -13.72
N ALA A 575 -23.23 22.70 -14.08
CA ALA A 575 -22.76 22.90 -15.45
C ALA A 575 -23.37 21.87 -16.42
N LEU A 576 -23.47 20.61 -16.01
CA LEU A 576 -24.06 19.53 -16.82
C LEU A 576 -25.57 19.72 -17.04
N ASP A 577 -26.30 20.18 -16.02
CA ASP A 577 -27.73 20.49 -16.10
C ASP A 577 -27.98 21.67 -17.04
N ALA A 578 -27.14 22.71 -16.99
CA ALA A 578 -27.20 23.83 -17.93
C ALA A 578 -26.91 23.39 -19.38
N MET A 579 -26.03 22.40 -19.56
CA MET A 579 -25.75 21.78 -20.85
C MET A 579 -26.95 20.96 -21.36
N GLU A 580 -27.59 20.16 -20.51
CA GLU A 580 -28.82 19.42 -20.88
C GLU A 580 -29.94 20.40 -21.28
N ALA A 581 -30.14 21.48 -20.52
CA ALA A 581 -31.15 22.49 -20.80
C ALA A 581 -30.99 23.09 -22.21
N LYS A 582 -29.76 23.37 -22.64
CA LYS A 582 -29.47 23.86 -24.00
C LYS A 582 -29.78 22.83 -25.10
N VAL A 583 -29.52 21.54 -24.84
CA VAL A 583 -29.86 20.48 -25.81
C VAL A 583 -31.38 20.35 -25.95
N VAL A 584 -32.12 20.46 -24.84
CA VAL A 584 -33.59 20.48 -24.85
C VAL A 584 -34.12 21.69 -25.62
N GLU A 585 -33.62 22.90 -25.33
CA GLU A 585 -34.00 24.12 -26.05
C GLU A 585 -33.76 24.00 -27.56
N GLN A 586 -32.60 23.48 -27.97
CA GLN A 586 -32.28 23.28 -29.38
C GLN A 586 -33.13 22.19 -30.03
N PHE A 587 -33.47 21.13 -29.29
CA PHE A 587 -34.37 20.08 -29.74
C PHE A 587 -35.79 20.61 -29.95
N ASP A 588 -36.26 21.49 -29.07
CA ASP A 588 -37.56 22.17 -29.21
C ASP A 588 -37.58 23.10 -30.43
N ALA A 589 -36.49 23.85 -30.66
CA ALA A 589 -36.34 24.70 -31.85
C ALA A 589 -36.32 23.88 -33.15
N MET A 590 -35.59 22.75 -33.17
CA MET A 590 -35.59 21.79 -34.29
C MET A 590 -36.97 21.19 -34.54
N SER A 591 -37.70 20.87 -33.48
CA SER A 591 -39.06 20.33 -33.55
C SER A 591 -40.03 21.36 -34.15
N GLN A 592 -39.98 22.62 -33.71
CA GLN A 592 -40.79 23.70 -34.26
C GLN A 592 -40.46 24.00 -35.73
N GLY A 593 -39.17 24.05 -36.08
CA GLY A 593 -38.72 24.23 -37.46
C GLY A 593 -39.14 23.08 -38.38
N CYS A 594 -39.10 21.84 -37.87
CA CYS A 594 -39.59 20.66 -38.58
C CYS A 594 -41.10 20.74 -38.86
N VAL A 595 -41.90 21.19 -37.88
CA VAL A 595 -43.34 21.42 -38.09
C VAL A 595 -43.59 22.46 -39.17
N GLN A 596 -42.87 23.58 -39.14
CA GLN A 596 -43.01 24.63 -40.15
C GLN A 596 -42.58 24.16 -41.54
N PHE A 597 -41.55 23.31 -41.64
CA PHE A 597 -41.12 22.69 -42.89
C PHE A 597 -42.17 21.71 -43.44
N LEU A 598 -42.77 20.89 -42.57
CA LEU A 598 -43.78 19.89 -42.94
C LEU A 598 -45.12 20.48 -43.40
N LEU A 599 -45.36 21.78 -43.18
CA LEU A 599 -46.51 22.51 -43.72
C LEU A 599 -46.37 22.88 -45.21
N GLY A 600 -45.20 22.68 -45.81
CA GLY A 600 -45.01 22.86 -47.25
C GLY A 600 -45.64 21.73 -48.07
N ASP A 601 -46.31 22.07 -49.17
CA ASP A 601 -47.10 21.14 -50.00
C ASP A 601 -46.31 19.91 -50.52
N ASP A 602 -44.98 19.98 -50.61
CA ASP A 602 -44.10 18.91 -51.13
C ASP A 602 -43.08 18.36 -50.10
N ALA A 603 -43.23 18.68 -48.81
CA ALA A 603 -42.19 18.40 -47.80
C ALA A 603 -41.83 16.90 -47.67
N LEU A 604 -42.82 16.01 -47.84
CA LEU A 604 -42.64 14.55 -47.73
C LEU A 604 -42.44 13.84 -49.09
N ALA A 605 -42.48 14.57 -50.21
CA ALA A 605 -42.31 14.01 -51.55
C ALA A 605 -40.98 13.24 -51.75
N PRO A 606 -39.83 13.65 -51.17
CA PRO A 606 -38.60 12.87 -51.25
C PRO A 606 -38.72 11.47 -50.63
N ILE A 607 -39.42 11.36 -49.49
CA ILE A 607 -39.64 10.09 -48.79
C ILE A 607 -40.60 9.19 -49.59
N GLN A 608 -41.66 9.77 -50.17
CA GLN A 608 -42.57 9.04 -51.07
C GLN A 608 -41.84 8.51 -52.32
N THR A 609 -40.93 9.30 -52.88
CA THR A 609 -40.10 8.89 -54.02
C THR A 609 -39.18 7.74 -53.65
N GLU A 610 -38.58 7.76 -52.46
CA GLU A 610 -37.73 6.67 -51.95
C GLU A 610 -38.53 5.37 -51.71
N ILE A 611 -39.72 5.46 -51.09
CA ILE A 611 -40.62 4.33 -50.86
C ILE A 611 -41.08 3.71 -52.20
N THR A 612 -41.38 4.54 -53.20
CA THR A 612 -41.79 4.08 -54.54
C THR A 612 -40.63 3.40 -55.28
N ALA A 613 -39.42 3.95 -55.20
CA ALA A 613 -38.23 3.34 -55.78
C ALA A 613 -37.90 1.98 -55.14
N VAL A 614 -38.22 1.81 -53.86
CA VAL A 614 -38.14 0.51 -53.18
C VAL A 614 -39.24 -0.44 -53.68
N GLU A 615 -40.48 0.02 -53.86
CA GLU A 615 -41.59 -0.79 -54.40
C GLU A 615 -41.27 -1.36 -55.80
N GLU A 616 -40.75 -0.53 -56.72
CA GLU A 616 -40.39 -0.95 -58.07
C GLU A 616 -39.25 -1.98 -58.11
N ARG A 617 -38.35 -1.96 -57.11
CA ARG A 617 -37.25 -2.93 -57.00
C ARG A 617 -37.73 -4.31 -56.53
N LEU A 618 -38.87 -4.41 -55.83
CA LEU A 618 -39.35 -5.67 -55.24
C LEU A 618 -39.78 -6.73 -56.28
N ASP A 619 -40.31 -6.32 -57.43
CA ASP A 619 -40.77 -7.24 -58.48
C ASP A 619 -39.62 -7.99 -59.19
N GLY A 620 -38.41 -7.42 -59.16
CA GLY A 620 -37.20 -8.00 -59.77
C GLY A 620 -36.46 -9.00 -58.88
N ILE A 621 -36.89 -9.21 -57.63
CA ILE A 621 -36.20 -10.06 -56.66
C ILE A 621 -36.69 -11.50 -56.75
N GLU A 622 -35.77 -12.42 -57.02
CA GLU A 622 -36.02 -13.87 -57.18
C GLU A 622 -35.55 -14.71 -55.98
N ARG A 623 -34.77 -14.13 -55.05
CA ARG A 623 -34.20 -14.84 -53.88
C ARG A 623 -34.49 -14.10 -52.58
N ALA A 624 -34.83 -14.84 -51.52
CA ALA A 624 -35.15 -14.26 -50.22
C ALA A 624 -33.99 -13.44 -49.59
N LEU A 625 -32.73 -13.78 -49.89
CA LEU A 625 -31.54 -13.10 -49.36
C LEU A 625 -31.37 -11.65 -49.87
N GLU A 626 -31.94 -11.33 -51.04
CA GLU A 626 -31.83 -10.00 -51.65
C GLU A 626 -32.86 -9.00 -51.07
N LEU A 627 -33.75 -9.45 -50.18
CA LEU A 627 -34.74 -8.62 -49.48
C LEU A 627 -34.18 -7.91 -48.23
N GLU A 628 -33.09 -8.41 -47.62
CA GLU A 628 -32.54 -7.92 -46.33
C GLU A 628 -32.06 -6.45 -46.33
N PRO A 629 -31.22 -5.99 -47.28
CA PRO A 629 -30.82 -4.57 -47.34
C PRO A 629 -31.98 -3.64 -47.71
N VAL A 630 -33.04 -4.17 -48.33
CA VAL A 630 -34.27 -3.42 -48.62
C VAL A 630 -35.12 -3.28 -47.36
N THR A 631 -35.12 -4.29 -46.49
CA THR A 631 -35.74 -4.23 -45.15
C THR A 631 -35.06 -3.20 -44.25
N GLU A 632 -33.72 -3.19 -44.16
CA GLU A 632 -32.99 -2.21 -43.34
C GLU A 632 -33.26 -0.75 -43.78
N GLN A 633 -33.32 -0.50 -45.09
CA GLN A 633 -33.65 0.81 -45.63
C GLN A 633 -35.10 1.24 -45.29
N MET A 634 -36.05 0.29 -45.34
CA MET A 634 -37.44 0.55 -44.96
C MET A 634 -37.63 0.76 -43.45
N ASP A 635 -36.82 0.10 -42.62
CA ASP A 635 -36.87 0.26 -41.16
C ASP A 635 -36.26 1.58 -40.70
N ALA A 636 -35.15 2.03 -41.30
CA ALA A 636 -34.58 3.35 -41.05
C ALA A 636 -35.58 4.47 -41.42
N THR A 637 -36.26 4.32 -42.56
CA THR A 637 -37.33 5.25 -43.00
C THR A 637 -38.53 5.21 -42.05
N GLY A 638 -38.90 4.02 -41.56
CA GLY A 638 -39.98 3.84 -40.60
C GLY A 638 -39.70 4.47 -39.23
N SER A 639 -38.51 4.24 -38.66
CA SER A 639 -38.09 4.83 -37.38
C SER A 639 -38.01 6.36 -37.46
N GLY A 640 -37.60 6.87 -38.62
CA GLY A 640 -37.64 8.29 -38.93
C GLY A 640 -39.05 8.90 -38.90
N LEU A 641 -40.01 8.23 -39.56
CA LEU A 641 -41.41 8.65 -39.58
C LEU A 641 -42.08 8.51 -38.20
N GLU A 642 -41.73 7.49 -37.42
CA GLU A 642 -42.17 7.34 -36.03
C GLU A 642 -41.67 8.50 -35.14
N MET A 643 -40.40 8.91 -35.29
CA MET A 643 -39.85 10.07 -34.58
C MET A 643 -40.62 11.36 -34.93
N LEU A 644 -41.01 11.54 -36.20
CA LEU A 644 -41.83 12.68 -36.63
C LEU A 644 -43.24 12.65 -35.99
N ILE A 645 -43.87 11.46 -35.91
CA ILE A 645 -45.16 11.27 -35.23
C ILE A 645 -45.04 11.58 -33.74
N GLU A 646 -43.98 11.12 -33.07
CA GLU A 646 -43.72 11.42 -31.64
C GLU A 646 -43.54 12.92 -31.40
N VAL A 647 -42.75 13.60 -32.25
CA VAL A 647 -42.50 15.05 -32.17
C VAL A 647 -43.80 15.84 -32.34
N ILE A 648 -44.63 15.49 -33.32
CA ILE A 648 -45.96 16.11 -33.52
C ILE A 648 -46.94 15.74 -32.41
N GLY A 649 -46.77 14.56 -31.81
CA GLY A 649 -47.53 14.06 -30.66
C GLY A 649 -47.30 14.89 -29.39
N GLY A 650 -46.04 15.24 -29.13
CA GLY A 650 -45.57 15.92 -27.92
C GLY A 650 -45.59 17.45 -27.94
N LEU A 651 -45.75 18.08 -29.11
CA LEU A 651 -45.85 19.53 -29.24
C LEU A 651 -47.28 20.05 -28.94
N GLU A 652 -47.38 21.05 -28.05
CA GLU A 652 -48.57 21.91 -27.92
C GLU A 652 -48.62 22.90 -29.11
N VAL A 653 -48.91 22.41 -30.32
CA VAL A 653 -49.04 23.28 -31.51
C VAL A 653 -50.32 24.12 -31.43
N GLY A 654 -50.21 25.41 -31.75
CA GLY A 654 -51.27 26.42 -31.62
C GLY A 654 -52.43 26.34 -32.63
N ASP A 655 -52.34 25.54 -33.70
CA ASP A 655 -53.46 25.30 -34.63
C ASP A 655 -53.74 23.79 -34.79
N PRO A 656 -54.85 23.27 -34.24
CA PRO A 656 -55.28 21.89 -34.41
C PRO A 656 -55.40 21.45 -35.88
N ASN A 657 -55.70 22.36 -36.81
CA ASN A 657 -55.87 22.02 -38.22
C ASN A 657 -54.54 21.75 -38.92
N GLU A 658 -53.48 22.49 -38.57
CA GLU A 658 -52.11 22.26 -39.07
C GLU A 658 -51.59 20.90 -38.59
N ARG A 659 -51.82 20.57 -37.31
CA ARG A 659 -51.49 19.26 -36.74
C ARG A 659 -52.22 18.12 -37.46
N THR A 660 -53.51 18.29 -37.75
CA THR A 660 -54.29 17.29 -38.49
C THR A 660 -53.76 17.11 -39.91
N CYS A 661 -53.44 18.20 -40.62
CA CYS A 661 -52.89 18.15 -41.97
C CYS A 661 -51.55 17.40 -42.03
N ILE A 662 -50.62 17.70 -41.12
CA ILE A 662 -49.32 17.02 -41.08
C ILE A 662 -49.50 15.54 -40.72
N LEU A 663 -50.38 15.21 -39.75
CA LEU A 663 -50.67 13.82 -39.39
C LEU A 663 -51.34 13.06 -40.54
N GLU A 664 -52.21 13.68 -41.33
CA GLU A 664 -52.81 13.08 -42.52
C GLU A 664 -51.75 12.80 -43.60
N ASN A 665 -50.88 13.78 -43.89
CA ASN A 665 -49.80 13.62 -44.86
C ASN A 665 -48.78 12.55 -44.43
N ILE A 666 -48.39 12.53 -43.15
CA ILE A 666 -47.53 11.47 -42.60
C ILE A 666 -48.25 10.14 -42.62
N SER A 667 -49.54 10.08 -42.27
CA SER A 667 -50.33 8.84 -42.32
C SER A 667 -50.46 8.29 -43.74
N GLU A 668 -50.52 9.15 -44.75
CA GLU A 668 -50.51 8.75 -46.16
C GLU A 668 -49.16 8.12 -46.54
N VAL A 669 -48.04 8.77 -46.18
CA VAL A 669 -46.69 8.21 -46.38
C VAL A 669 -46.48 6.92 -45.58
N PHE A 670 -46.99 6.84 -44.36
CA PHE A 670 -46.94 5.66 -43.51
C PHE A 670 -47.81 4.53 -44.08
N SER A 671 -48.95 4.87 -44.70
CA SER A 671 -49.80 3.90 -45.41
C SER A 671 -49.13 3.38 -46.67
N GLN A 672 -48.41 4.24 -47.41
CA GLN A 672 -47.57 3.82 -48.55
C GLN A 672 -46.44 2.90 -48.08
N LEU A 673 -45.69 3.29 -47.02
CA LEU A 673 -44.66 2.46 -46.41
C LEU A 673 -45.22 1.10 -45.97
N ASN A 674 -46.38 1.08 -45.32
CA ASN A 674 -47.04 -0.15 -44.89
C ASN A 674 -47.54 -0.99 -46.07
N ARG A 675 -48.01 -0.38 -47.16
CA ARG A 675 -48.36 -1.09 -48.40
C ARG A 675 -47.14 -1.76 -49.00
N VAL A 676 -46.03 -1.04 -49.13
CA VAL A 676 -44.77 -1.59 -49.66
C VAL A 676 -44.20 -2.67 -48.73
N ARG A 677 -44.28 -2.49 -47.41
CA ARG A 677 -43.98 -3.55 -46.41
C ARG A 677 -44.88 -4.78 -46.59
N ALA A 678 -46.16 -4.61 -46.87
CA ALA A 678 -47.07 -5.73 -47.12
C ALA A 678 -46.78 -6.44 -48.46
N VAL A 679 -46.36 -5.72 -49.49
CA VAL A 679 -45.88 -6.30 -50.77
C VAL A 679 -44.57 -7.06 -50.56
N LEU A 680 -43.64 -6.49 -49.78
CA LEU A 680 -42.39 -7.13 -49.37
C LEU A 680 -42.66 -8.42 -48.59
N GLU A 681 -43.57 -8.40 -47.60
CA GLU A 681 -44.01 -9.58 -46.83
C GLU A 681 -44.76 -10.61 -47.69
N GLY A 682 -45.61 -10.18 -48.62
CA GLY A 682 -46.30 -11.08 -49.56
C GLY A 682 -45.34 -11.80 -50.50
N ARG A 683 -44.35 -11.08 -51.03
CA ARG A 683 -43.28 -11.65 -51.89
C ARG A 683 -42.39 -12.60 -51.09
N ARG A 684 -42.04 -12.21 -49.86
CA ARG A 684 -41.33 -13.05 -48.88
C ARG A 684 -42.09 -14.36 -48.63
N LYS A 685 -43.41 -14.30 -48.39
CA LYS A 685 -44.25 -15.48 -48.13
C LYS A 685 -44.34 -16.43 -49.33
N VAL A 686 -44.48 -15.93 -50.57
CA VAL A 686 -44.53 -16.77 -51.78
C VAL A 686 -43.19 -17.46 -52.09
N LEU A 687 -42.08 -16.74 -51.97
CA LEU A 687 -40.73 -17.31 -52.16
C LEU A 687 -40.47 -18.38 -51.07
N LEU A 688 -40.77 -18.05 -49.81
CA LEU A 688 -40.62 -18.96 -48.68
C LEU A 688 -41.51 -20.19 -48.77
N GLN A 689 -42.76 -20.13 -49.27
CA GLN A 689 -43.67 -21.28 -49.31
C GLN A 689 -43.26 -22.35 -50.35
N SER A 690 -42.59 -21.93 -51.43
CA SER A 690 -42.06 -22.85 -52.46
C SER A 690 -40.72 -23.49 -52.07
N GLU A 691 -39.90 -22.76 -51.30
CA GLU A 691 -38.64 -23.25 -50.72
C GLU A 691 -38.92 -24.14 -49.48
N ALA A 692 -39.91 -23.76 -48.67
CA ALA A 692 -40.36 -24.37 -47.41
C ALA A 692 -40.59 -25.89 -47.47
N LYS A 693 -41.17 -26.45 -48.53
CA LYS A 693 -41.56 -27.88 -48.51
C LYS A 693 -40.37 -28.84 -48.62
N ALA A 694 -39.35 -28.46 -49.39
CA ALA A 694 -38.08 -29.19 -49.46
C ALA A 694 -37.14 -28.77 -48.32
N GLU A 695 -37.23 -27.50 -47.91
CA GLU A 695 -36.47 -26.93 -46.82
C GLU A 695 -36.87 -27.48 -45.46
N PHE A 696 -38.15 -27.69 -45.12
CA PHE A 696 -38.56 -28.29 -43.84
C PHE A 696 -38.00 -29.69 -43.66
N ALA A 697 -38.12 -30.55 -44.67
CA ALA A 697 -37.58 -31.91 -44.61
C ALA A 697 -36.04 -31.94 -44.52
N ALA A 698 -35.35 -30.95 -45.10
CA ALA A 698 -33.91 -30.80 -44.99
C ALA A 698 -33.48 -30.16 -43.65
N GLN A 699 -34.14 -29.09 -43.21
CA GLN A 699 -33.91 -28.33 -41.97
C GLN A 699 -34.26 -29.16 -40.74
N PHE A 700 -35.37 -29.90 -40.73
CA PHE A 700 -35.75 -30.77 -39.60
C PHE A 700 -34.74 -31.93 -39.45
N LYS A 701 -34.23 -32.46 -40.57
CA LYS A 701 -33.16 -33.46 -40.58
C LYS A 701 -31.80 -32.88 -40.17
N LEU A 702 -31.47 -31.66 -40.63
CA LEU A 702 -30.29 -30.91 -40.22
C LEU A 702 -30.35 -30.49 -38.76
N LEU A 703 -31.52 -30.17 -38.20
CA LEU A 703 -31.73 -29.89 -36.79
C LEU A 703 -31.45 -31.16 -35.98
N GLY A 704 -31.97 -32.32 -36.39
CA GLY A 704 -31.64 -33.61 -35.77
C GLY A 704 -30.14 -33.92 -35.75
N GLN A 705 -29.43 -33.65 -36.85
CA GLN A 705 -27.96 -33.79 -36.93
C GLN A 705 -27.22 -32.70 -36.15
N GLY A 706 -27.77 -31.48 -36.15
CA GLY A 706 -27.26 -30.28 -35.51
C GLY A 706 -27.32 -30.37 -34.00
N VAL A 707 -28.38 -30.96 -33.43
CA VAL A 707 -28.49 -31.28 -32.00
C VAL A 707 -27.35 -32.20 -31.57
N SER A 708 -27.09 -33.26 -32.34
CA SER A 708 -26.00 -34.20 -32.05
C SER A 708 -24.63 -33.53 -32.16
N SER A 709 -24.41 -32.69 -33.18
CA SER A 709 -23.17 -31.93 -33.36
C SER A 709 -23.00 -30.87 -32.28
N ALA A 710 -24.05 -30.15 -31.91
CA ALA A 710 -24.03 -29.10 -30.90
C ALA A 710 -23.76 -29.69 -29.52
N LEU A 711 -24.40 -30.80 -29.14
CA LEU A 711 -24.07 -31.54 -27.91
C LEU A 711 -22.62 -32.02 -27.87
N ALA A 712 -22.04 -32.38 -29.01
CA ALA A 712 -20.62 -32.76 -29.12
C ALA A 712 -19.67 -31.55 -29.02
N MET A 713 -20.09 -30.37 -29.48
CA MET A 713 -19.31 -29.12 -29.44
C MET A 713 -19.48 -28.33 -28.14
N CYS A 714 -20.44 -28.69 -27.29
CA CYS A 714 -20.61 -28.10 -25.97
C CYS A 714 -19.53 -28.59 -25.01
N ASP A 715 -18.49 -27.76 -24.84
CA ASP A 715 -17.37 -27.94 -23.93
C ASP A 715 -17.44 -27.03 -22.69
N THR A 716 -18.41 -26.11 -22.64
CA THR A 716 -18.68 -25.21 -21.49
C THR A 716 -20.18 -25.12 -21.19
N PRO A 717 -20.57 -24.90 -19.92
CA PRO A 717 -21.98 -24.70 -19.54
C PRO A 717 -22.66 -23.58 -20.32
N GLU A 718 -21.97 -22.46 -20.51
CA GLU A 718 -22.50 -21.30 -21.24
C GLU A 718 -22.75 -21.64 -22.70
N LYS A 719 -21.84 -22.36 -23.36
CA LYS A 719 -22.09 -22.86 -24.74
C LYS A 719 -23.20 -23.89 -24.78
N ALA A 720 -23.41 -24.71 -23.75
CA ALA A 720 -24.55 -25.62 -23.70
C ALA A 720 -25.87 -24.84 -23.62
N GLU A 721 -25.91 -23.78 -22.83
CA GLU A 721 -27.03 -22.84 -22.76
C GLU A 721 -27.21 -22.05 -24.06
N GLU A 722 -26.13 -21.54 -24.64
CA GLU A 722 -26.13 -20.80 -25.90
C GLU A 722 -26.57 -21.68 -27.07
N GLN A 723 -26.05 -22.91 -27.18
CA GLN A 723 -26.48 -23.85 -28.21
C GLN A 723 -27.91 -24.34 -27.96
N LEU A 724 -28.35 -24.49 -26.70
CA LEU A 724 -29.74 -24.79 -26.37
C LEU A 724 -30.65 -23.62 -26.79
N SER A 725 -30.36 -22.39 -26.38
CA SER A 725 -31.08 -21.19 -26.78
C SER A 725 -31.08 -21.04 -28.30
N ARG A 726 -29.95 -21.27 -28.97
CA ARG A 726 -29.85 -21.23 -30.43
C ARG A 726 -30.69 -22.30 -31.09
N LEU A 727 -30.66 -23.54 -30.62
CA LEU A 727 -31.48 -24.63 -31.16
C LEU A 727 -32.96 -24.43 -30.85
N MET A 728 -33.29 -23.82 -29.70
CA MET A 728 -34.65 -23.42 -29.35
C MET A 728 -35.14 -22.28 -30.23
N VAL A 729 -34.30 -21.30 -30.54
CA VAL A 729 -34.60 -20.26 -31.52
C VAL A 729 -34.74 -20.87 -32.90
N GLN A 730 -33.89 -21.81 -33.32
CA GLN A 730 -34.06 -22.52 -34.60
C GLN A 730 -35.34 -23.37 -34.64
N LEU A 731 -35.73 -23.94 -33.51
CA LEU A 731 -36.96 -24.70 -33.36
C LEU A 731 -38.19 -23.77 -33.32
N GLU A 732 -38.10 -22.60 -32.70
CA GLU A 732 -39.11 -21.53 -32.70
C GLU A 732 -39.17 -20.83 -34.06
N GLU A 733 -38.07 -20.72 -34.80
CA GLU A 733 -38.02 -20.26 -36.18
C GLU A 733 -38.65 -21.31 -37.10
N LEU A 734 -38.44 -22.61 -36.84
CA LEU A 734 -39.16 -23.68 -37.52
C LEU A 734 -40.65 -23.65 -37.16
N GLU A 735 -41.02 -23.46 -35.89
CA GLU A 735 -42.41 -23.32 -35.45
C GLU A 735 -43.05 -22.03 -35.98
N GLY A 736 -42.30 -20.95 -36.11
CA GLY A 736 -42.77 -19.68 -36.65
C GLY A 736 -42.88 -19.70 -38.18
N ARG A 737 -41.91 -20.32 -38.88
CA ARG A 737 -41.93 -20.47 -40.36
C ARG A 737 -42.92 -21.53 -40.83
N PHE A 738 -43.13 -22.59 -40.06
CA PHE A 738 -43.91 -23.75 -40.47
C PHE A 738 -45.13 -24.04 -39.59
N GLY A 739 -45.35 -23.30 -38.50
CA GLY A 739 -46.49 -23.49 -37.58
C GLY A 739 -47.83 -23.05 -38.15
N GLU A 740 -47.86 -22.41 -39.32
CA GLU A 740 -49.09 -22.25 -40.10
C GLU A 740 -49.56 -23.59 -40.74
N PHE A 741 -48.71 -24.63 -40.74
CA PHE A 741 -49.03 -25.96 -41.25
C PHE A 741 -49.23 -26.94 -40.10
N GLU A 742 -50.50 -27.26 -39.81
CA GLU A 742 -50.90 -28.16 -38.71
C GLU A 742 -50.19 -29.53 -38.74
N GLU A 743 -49.75 -30.00 -39.91
CA GLU A 743 -49.06 -31.29 -40.08
C GLU A 743 -47.63 -31.35 -39.50
N TYR A 744 -47.00 -30.23 -39.14
CA TYR A 744 -45.62 -30.18 -38.61
C TYR A 744 -45.53 -29.78 -37.13
N LEU A 745 -46.60 -29.27 -36.52
CA LEU A 745 -46.60 -28.77 -35.14
C LEU A 745 -46.36 -29.87 -34.08
N GLU A 746 -46.90 -31.07 -34.31
CA GLU A 746 -46.75 -32.21 -33.40
C GLU A 746 -45.28 -32.68 -33.36
N ASP A 747 -44.63 -32.81 -34.52
CA ASP A 747 -43.23 -33.22 -34.64
C ASP A 747 -42.25 -32.20 -34.01
N ILE A 748 -42.53 -30.90 -34.16
CA ILE A 748 -41.73 -29.83 -33.56
C ILE A 748 -41.84 -29.85 -32.03
N THR A 749 -43.04 -30.08 -31.49
CA THR A 749 -43.29 -30.12 -30.04
C THR A 749 -42.53 -31.26 -29.37
N VAL A 750 -42.58 -32.47 -29.95
CA VAL A 750 -41.82 -33.63 -29.45
C VAL A 750 -40.31 -33.35 -29.49
N LYS A 751 -39.83 -32.72 -30.56
CA LYS A 751 -38.39 -32.39 -30.69
C LYS A 751 -37.93 -31.33 -29.68
N ARG A 752 -38.80 -30.41 -29.28
CA ARG A 752 -38.53 -29.41 -28.24
C ARG A 752 -38.12 -30.04 -26.91
N GLU A 753 -38.92 -30.99 -26.45
CA GLU A 753 -38.69 -31.67 -25.17
C GLU A 753 -37.37 -32.46 -25.20
N GLU A 754 -37.12 -33.21 -26.29
CA GLU A 754 -35.88 -33.99 -26.46
C GLU A 754 -34.61 -33.11 -26.45
N ILE A 755 -34.65 -31.93 -27.08
CA ILE A 755 -33.52 -31.00 -27.11
C ILE A 755 -33.27 -30.43 -25.71
N TYR A 756 -34.33 -30.02 -25.00
CA TYR A 756 -34.20 -29.42 -23.69
C TYR A 756 -33.58 -30.38 -22.67
N GLU A 757 -34.06 -31.62 -22.59
CA GLU A 757 -33.53 -32.63 -21.65
C GLU A 757 -32.07 -32.97 -21.93
N ALA A 758 -31.69 -33.12 -23.21
CA ALA A 758 -30.33 -33.48 -23.60
C ALA A 758 -29.31 -32.38 -23.23
N PHE A 759 -29.65 -31.11 -23.44
CA PHE A 759 -28.77 -30.00 -23.12
C PHE A 759 -28.71 -29.68 -21.63
N GLU A 760 -29.80 -29.84 -20.88
CA GLU A 760 -29.77 -29.74 -19.41
C GLU A 760 -28.82 -30.79 -18.81
N SER A 761 -28.92 -32.04 -19.27
CA SER A 761 -28.02 -33.11 -18.85
C SER A 761 -26.55 -32.80 -19.17
N LYS A 762 -26.28 -32.26 -20.37
CA LYS A 762 -24.93 -31.86 -20.79
C LYS A 762 -24.40 -30.67 -19.98
N ARG A 763 -25.23 -29.66 -19.72
CA ARG A 763 -24.89 -28.48 -18.90
C ARG A 763 -24.49 -28.90 -17.49
N GLN A 764 -25.27 -29.80 -16.87
CA GLN A 764 -24.97 -30.35 -15.56
C GLN A 764 -23.60 -31.07 -15.53
N GLN A 765 -23.32 -31.92 -16.52
CA GLN A 765 -22.02 -32.59 -16.64
C GLN A 765 -20.85 -31.61 -16.80
N LEU A 766 -21.02 -30.54 -17.59
CA LEU A 766 -20.00 -29.52 -17.83
C LEU A 766 -19.76 -28.64 -16.60
N LEU A 767 -20.80 -28.33 -15.82
CA LEU A 767 -20.67 -27.61 -14.55
C LEU A 767 -19.86 -28.41 -13.53
N GLU A 768 -20.17 -29.71 -13.40
CA GLU A 768 -19.40 -30.60 -12.54
C GLU A 768 -17.93 -30.72 -12.98
N ALA A 769 -17.69 -30.82 -14.29
CA ALA A 769 -16.34 -30.87 -14.84
C ALA A 769 -15.57 -29.55 -14.60
N ARG A 770 -16.23 -28.39 -14.75
CA ARG A 770 -15.67 -27.07 -14.45
C ARG A 770 -15.32 -26.96 -12.97
N GLN A 771 -16.22 -27.35 -12.08
CA GLN A 771 -16.00 -27.30 -10.64
C GLN A 771 -14.81 -28.17 -10.21
N ARG A 772 -14.74 -29.42 -10.70
CA ARG A 772 -13.58 -30.30 -10.45
C ARG A 772 -12.27 -29.70 -10.98
N ARG A 773 -12.31 -29.03 -12.13
CA ARG A 773 -11.14 -28.37 -12.71
C ARG A 773 -10.70 -27.16 -11.89
N VAL A 774 -11.64 -26.32 -11.44
CA VAL A 774 -11.40 -25.19 -10.53
C VAL A 774 -10.77 -25.68 -9.22
N GLU A 775 -11.29 -26.75 -8.61
CA GLU A 775 -10.72 -27.32 -7.39
C GLU A 775 -9.32 -27.88 -7.60
N SER A 776 -9.07 -28.56 -8.71
CA SER A 776 -7.75 -29.08 -9.08
C SER A 776 -6.73 -27.97 -9.32
N LEU A 777 -7.12 -26.90 -10.03
CA LEU A 777 -6.27 -25.73 -10.29
C LEU A 777 -5.98 -24.96 -9.01
N HIS A 778 -6.97 -24.73 -8.16
CA HIS A 778 -6.79 -24.07 -6.86
C HIS A 778 -5.89 -24.90 -5.93
N SER A 779 -6.11 -26.21 -5.81
CA SER A 779 -5.23 -27.12 -5.05
C SER A 779 -3.80 -27.12 -5.57
N SER A 780 -3.62 -27.10 -6.90
CA SER A 780 -2.29 -27.00 -7.52
C SER A 780 -1.65 -25.63 -7.28
N GLY A 781 -2.43 -24.54 -7.35
CA GLY A 781 -2.00 -23.19 -7.02
C GLY A 781 -1.53 -23.08 -5.58
N THR A 782 -2.30 -23.60 -4.62
CA THR A 782 -1.92 -23.61 -3.20
C THR A 782 -0.61 -24.37 -2.95
N ARG A 783 -0.41 -25.53 -3.60
CA ARG A 783 0.87 -26.28 -3.51
C ARG A 783 2.05 -25.51 -4.11
N ILE A 784 1.86 -24.86 -5.25
CA ILE A 784 2.91 -24.02 -5.86
C ILE A 784 3.22 -22.82 -4.95
N LEU A 785 2.21 -22.19 -4.38
CA LEU A 785 2.36 -21.08 -3.47
C LEU A 785 3.17 -21.48 -2.21
N GLU A 786 2.93 -22.66 -1.64
CA GLU A 786 3.74 -23.19 -0.55
C GLU A 786 5.20 -23.41 -0.96
N ALA A 787 5.43 -23.94 -2.16
CA ALA A 787 6.77 -24.13 -2.71
C ALA A 787 7.48 -22.78 -2.95
N ILE A 788 6.75 -21.77 -3.45
CA ILE A 788 7.23 -20.39 -3.61
C ILE A 788 7.62 -19.81 -2.26
N GLY A 789 6.76 -19.96 -1.24
CA GLY A 789 7.03 -19.49 0.12
C GLY A 789 8.27 -20.15 0.74
N ARG A 790 8.47 -21.46 0.52
CA ARG A 790 9.68 -22.17 0.97
C ARG A 790 10.94 -21.68 0.26
N ARG A 791 10.90 -21.53 -1.06
CA ARG A 791 12.04 -21.06 -1.86
C ARG A 791 12.36 -19.59 -1.62
N ALA A 792 11.36 -18.74 -1.42
CA ALA A 792 11.54 -17.33 -1.09
C ALA A 792 12.39 -17.14 0.19
N LYS A 793 12.29 -18.06 1.16
CA LYS A 793 13.08 -18.01 2.41
C LYS A 793 14.56 -18.33 2.25
N SER A 794 15.00 -18.94 1.13
CA SER A 794 16.40 -19.34 0.92
C SER A 794 17.26 -18.24 0.27
N PHE A 795 16.63 -17.21 -0.31
CA PHE A 795 17.36 -16.06 -0.85
C PHE A 795 18.03 -15.26 0.28
N LYS A 796 19.18 -14.67 -0.05
CA LYS A 796 20.04 -13.90 0.86
C LYS A 796 20.19 -12.43 0.48
N GLU A 797 19.68 -12.05 -0.70
CA GLU A 797 19.80 -10.70 -1.27
C GLU A 797 18.42 -10.20 -1.73
N PRO A 798 18.04 -8.95 -1.40
CA PRO A 798 16.74 -8.40 -1.78
C PRO A 798 16.55 -8.35 -3.30
N GLU A 799 17.58 -8.06 -4.10
CA GLU A 799 17.45 -8.00 -5.57
C GLU A 799 17.14 -9.38 -6.16
N LYS A 800 17.78 -10.44 -5.65
CA LYS A 800 17.53 -11.82 -6.10
C LYS A 800 16.14 -12.32 -5.68
N LEU A 801 15.67 -11.94 -4.49
CA LEU A 801 14.31 -12.23 -4.04
C LEU A 801 13.27 -11.49 -4.91
N ALA A 802 13.52 -10.23 -5.25
CA ALA A 802 12.66 -9.47 -6.14
C ALA A 802 12.63 -10.06 -7.56
N SER A 803 13.79 -10.47 -8.10
CA SER A 803 13.90 -11.17 -9.39
C SER A 803 13.16 -12.50 -9.38
N TYR A 804 13.24 -13.29 -8.31
CA TYR A 804 12.48 -14.52 -8.14
C TYR A 804 10.96 -14.30 -8.25
N PHE A 805 10.40 -13.31 -7.53
CA PHE A 805 8.97 -12.99 -7.62
C PHE A 805 8.56 -12.29 -8.93
N ALA A 806 9.52 -11.76 -9.69
CA ALA A 806 9.27 -11.12 -10.98
C ALA A 806 9.25 -12.12 -12.15
N SER A 807 10.17 -13.09 -12.17
CA SER A 807 10.44 -13.90 -13.37
C SER A 807 10.57 -15.41 -13.15
N ASP A 808 10.42 -15.93 -11.93
CA ASP A 808 10.51 -17.38 -11.71
C ASP A 808 9.33 -18.13 -12.33
N SER A 809 9.62 -19.28 -12.92
CA SER A 809 8.63 -20.10 -13.64
C SER A 809 7.49 -20.59 -12.74
N MET A 810 7.71 -20.81 -11.45
CA MET A 810 6.65 -21.19 -10.52
C MET A 810 5.73 -20.01 -10.20
N VAL A 811 6.28 -18.80 -10.08
CA VAL A 811 5.50 -17.58 -9.83
C VAL A 811 4.66 -17.21 -11.06
N LEU A 812 5.26 -17.31 -12.25
CA LEU A 812 4.55 -17.16 -13.52
C LEU A 812 3.48 -18.23 -13.69
N LYS A 813 3.77 -19.49 -13.33
CA LYS A 813 2.79 -20.58 -13.35
C LYS A 813 1.65 -20.35 -12.37
N LEU A 814 1.91 -19.81 -11.18
CA LEU A 814 0.86 -19.46 -10.22
C LEU A 814 -0.05 -18.34 -10.76
N ARG A 815 0.53 -17.28 -11.34
CA ARG A 815 -0.25 -16.22 -12.01
C ARG A 815 -1.08 -16.79 -13.15
N LYS A 816 -0.51 -17.67 -13.96
CA LYS A 816 -1.23 -18.38 -15.03
C LYS A 816 -2.35 -19.28 -14.51
N LEU A 817 -2.17 -19.97 -13.38
CA LEU A 817 -3.24 -20.75 -12.74
C LEU A 817 -4.35 -19.85 -12.20
N SER A 818 -4.00 -18.67 -11.66
CA SER A 818 -4.97 -17.67 -11.25
C SER A 818 -5.73 -17.11 -12.45
N GLU A 819 -5.06 -16.81 -13.56
CA GLU A 819 -5.69 -16.40 -14.82
C GLU A 819 -6.63 -17.50 -15.32
N GLN A 820 -6.22 -18.76 -15.29
CA GLN A 820 -7.06 -19.91 -15.67
C GLN A 820 -8.29 -20.07 -14.76
N LEU A 821 -8.19 -19.78 -13.45
CA LEU A 821 -9.34 -19.78 -12.55
C LEU A 821 -10.31 -18.64 -12.88
N LEU A 822 -9.77 -17.48 -13.26
CA LEU A 822 -10.53 -16.30 -13.68
C LEU A 822 -11.23 -16.54 -15.03
N GLU A 823 -10.54 -17.17 -15.99
CA GLU A 823 -11.10 -17.65 -17.27
C GLU A 823 -12.20 -18.71 -17.06
N LEU A 824 -12.11 -19.51 -15.98
CA LEU A 824 -13.13 -20.49 -15.61
C LEU A 824 -14.27 -19.89 -14.78
N GLY A 825 -14.27 -18.60 -14.46
CA GLY A 825 -15.36 -17.90 -13.79
C GLY A 825 -15.35 -17.94 -12.25
N ASP A 826 -14.31 -18.48 -11.60
CA ASP A 826 -14.14 -18.44 -10.13
C ASP A 826 -13.08 -17.38 -9.74
N SER A 827 -13.48 -16.12 -9.82
CA SER A 827 -12.61 -14.96 -9.53
C SER A 827 -12.12 -14.92 -8.08
N VAL A 828 -12.95 -15.38 -7.14
CA VAL A 828 -12.63 -15.37 -5.70
C VAL A 828 -11.41 -16.24 -5.41
N LYS A 829 -11.35 -17.46 -5.95
CA LYS A 829 -10.19 -18.34 -5.74
C LYS A 829 -8.94 -17.89 -6.50
N GLY A 830 -9.09 -17.26 -7.66
CA GLY A 830 -7.98 -16.63 -8.38
C GLY A 830 -7.37 -15.48 -7.57
N GLU A 831 -8.21 -14.55 -7.11
CA GLU A 831 -7.78 -13.42 -6.28
C GLU A 831 -7.15 -13.86 -4.94
N ASP A 832 -7.66 -14.92 -4.30
CA ASP A 832 -7.08 -15.49 -3.09
C ASP A 832 -5.63 -15.99 -3.33
N LEU A 833 -5.36 -16.68 -4.45
CA LEU A 833 -3.99 -17.11 -4.79
C LEU A 833 -3.05 -15.92 -5.03
N LEU A 834 -3.50 -14.86 -5.70
CA LEU A 834 -2.70 -13.64 -5.92
C LEU A 834 -2.46 -12.86 -4.63
N SER A 835 -3.47 -12.74 -3.77
CA SER A 835 -3.37 -12.09 -2.46
C SER A 835 -2.37 -12.82 -1.55
N LYS A 836 -2.44 -14.16 -1.52
CA LYS A 836 -1.48 -14.98 -0.78
C LYS A 836 -0.08 -14.92 -1.38
N LEU A 837 0.08 -14.82 -2.71
CA LEU A 837 1.39 -14.59 -3.35
C LEU A 837 2.01 -13.25 -2.92
N LYS A 838 1.20 -12.18 -2.88
CA LYS A 838 1.63 -10.86 -2.39
C LYS A 838 2.08 -10.93 -0.92
N SER A 839 1.32 -11.63 -0.09
CA SER A 839 1.62 -11.86 1.32
C SER A 839 2.92 -12.66 1.49
N ALA A 840 3.12 -13.71 0.68
CA ALA A 840 4.35 -14.51 0.69
C ALA A 840 5.60 -13.67 0.33
N ARG A 841 5.49 -12.76 -0.65
CA ARG A 841 6.56 -11.81 -1.00
C ARG A 841 6.91 -10.88 0.16
N GLN A 842 5.91 -10.27 0.78
CA GLN A 842 6.12 -9.35 1.90
C GLN A 842 6.75 -10.05 3.11
N ASN A 843 6.27 -11.25 3.45
CA ASN A 843 6.81 -12.04 4.57
C ASN A 843 8.25 -12.50 4.29
N ALA A 844 8.58 -12.90 3.06
CA ALA A 844 9.93 -13.28 2.69
C ALA A 844 10.91 -12.10 2.74
N LEU A 845 10.49 -10.90 2.30
CA LEU A 845 11.31 -9.70 2.34
C LEU A 845 11.59 -9.24 3.78
N ARG A 846 10.57 -9.30 4.66
CA ARG A 846 10.73 -9.02 6.09
C ARG A 846 11.69 -10.01 6.75
N GLY A 847 11.47 -11.31 6.55
CA GLY A 847 12.34 -12.35 7.12
C GLY A 847 13.78 -12.32 6.59
N LEU A 848 13.98 -11.83 5.36
CA LEU A 848 15.32 -11.58 4.82
C LEU A 848 16.02 -10.42 5.54
N ARG A 849 15.31 -9.30 5.73
CA ARG A 849 15.83 -8.11 6.42
C ARG A 849 16.19 -8.42 7.87
N ASP A 850 15.31 -9.12 8.58
CA ASP A 850 15.58 -9.56 9.96
C ASP A 850 16.83 -10.45 10.02
N ARG A 851 17.03 -11.32 9.02
CA ARG A 851 18.21 -12.19 8.95
C ARG A 851 19.48 -11.43 8.58
N SER A 852 19.42 -10.46 7.67
CA SER A 852 20.58 -9.63 7.30
C SER A 852 21.05 -8.74 8.45
N ASP A 853 20.11 -8.29 9.30
CA ASP A 853 20.41 -7.43 10.43
C ASP A 853 21.01 -8.22 11.61
N LEU A 854 20.62 -9.49 11.78
CA LEU A 854 21.02 -10.33 12.93
C LEU A 854 22.22 -11.24 12.68
N PHE A 855 22.40 -11.75 11.46
CA PHE A 855 23.44 -12.74 11.13
C PHE A 855 24.63 -12.10 10.41
N VAL A 856 25.85 -12.48 10.82
CA VAL A 856 27.10 -12.01 10.21
C VAL A 856 27.77 -13.17 9.46
N GLY A 857 28.20 -12.91 8.21
CA GLY A 857 28.88 -13.92 7.38
C GLY A 857 27.96 -15.00 6.81
N SER A 858 28.38 -16.26 6.86
CA SER A 858 27.70 -17.40 6.20
C SER A 858 26.36 -17.84 6.81
N GLY A 859 25.87 -17.16 7.86
CA GLY A 859 24.59 -17.45 8.52
C GLY A 859 24.68 -18.31 9.79
N ASN A 860 25.88 -18.68 10.22
CA ASN A 860 26.11 -19.50 11.42
C ASN A 860 26.50 -18.68 12.65
N VAL A 861 26.61 -17.36 12.53
CA VAL A 861 27.04 -16.47 13.63
C VAL A 861 26.05 -15.31 13.77
N LEU A 862 25.41 -15.21 14.93
CA LEU A 862 24.46 -14.15 15.27
C LEU A 862 25.18 -13.09 16.10
N LYS A 863 25.07 -11.82 15.71
CA LYS A 863 25.79 -10.70 16.34
C LYS A 863 24.82 -9.85 17.15
N PHE A 864 24.93 -9.95 18.48
CA PHE A 864 24.25 -9.02 19.41
C PHE A 864 25.27 -8.02 19.95
N GLY A 865 25.27 -6.82 19.37
CA GLY A 865 26.22 -5.76 19.72
C GLY A 865 27.67 -6.16 19.41
N ARG A 866 28.46 -6.43 20.46
CA ARG A 866 29.89 -6.79 20.37
C ARG A 866 30.14 -8.31 20.36
N HIS A 867 29.14 -9.09 20.73
CA HIS A 867 29.26 -10.53 20.97
C HIS A 867 28.78 -11.31 19.75
N GLN A 868 29.47 -12.41 19.46
CA GLN A 868 29.18 -13.32 18.35
C GLN A 868 28.81 -14.69 18.94
N PHE A 869 27.67 -15.23 18.50
CA PHE A 869 27.16 -16.53 18.95
C PHE A 869 27.07 -17.47 17.75
N SER A 870 27.66 -18.65 17.86
CA SER A 870 27.46 -19.71 16.88
C SER A 870 26.04 -20.24 17.02
N VAL A 871 25.26 -20.22 15.94
CA VAL A 871 23.87 -20.70 15.93
C VAL A 871 23.81 -22.00 15.17
N ASN A 872 23.30 -23.05 15.83
CA ASN A 872 22.93 -24.28 15.16
C ASN A 872 21.59 -24.07 14.44
N THR A 873 21.59 -24.17 13.12
CA THR A 873 20.39 -23.97 12.28
C THR A 873 19.71 -25.29 11.91
N GLN A 874 20.21 -26.43 12.39
CA GLN A 874 19.57 -27.73 12.17
C GLN A 874 18.29 -27.83 13.00
N ALA A 875 17.23 -28.40 12.43
CA ALA A 875 16.01 -28.70 13.17
C ALA A 875 16.34 -29.73 14.27
N ILE A 876 15.84 -29.47 15.48
CA ILE A 876 15.96 -30.41 16.59
C ILE A 876 14.99 -31.56 16.28
N GLU A 877 15.56 -32.69 15.87
CA GLU A 877 14.81 -33.89 15.49
C GLU A 877 15.38 -35.09 16.24
N LEU A 878 14.49 -35.96 16.68
CA LEU A 878 14.86 -37.23 17.31
C LEU A 878 15.03 -38.27 16.20
N THR A 879 16.23 -38.84 16.09
CA THR A 879 16.56 -39.82 15.05
C THR A 879 17.20 -41.05 15.69
N ILE A 880 17.13 -42.20 15.02
CA ILE A 880 17.88 -43.38 15.44
C ILE A 880 19.12 -43.47 14.55
N VAL A 881 20.30 -43.50 15.16
CA VAL A 881 21.59 -43.52 14.46
C VAL A 881 22.47 -44.66 14.96
N PRO A 882 23.32 -45.23 14.09
CA PRO A 882 24.29 -46.23 14.50
C PRO A 882 25.36 -45.60 15.40
N ARG A 883 25.65 -46.26 16.52
CA ARG A 883 26.71 -45.92 17.47
C ARG A 883 27.56 -47.15 17.75
N GLY A 884 28.57 -47.37 16.91
CA GLY A 884 29.34 -48.61 16.91
C GLY A 884 28.51 -49.75 16.29
N ASP A 885 28.35 -50.85 17.04
CA ASP A 885 27.52 -51.99 16.63
C ASP A 885 26.07 -51.91 17.17
N ASP A 886 25.71 -50.85 17.89
CA ASP A 886 24.38 -50.66 18.48
C ASP A 886 23.66 -49.44 17.88
N MET A 887 22.34 -49.37 18.02
CA MET A 887 21.52 -48.25 17.56
C MET A 887 21.16 -47.36 18.75
N ALA A 888 21.27 -46.04 18.57
CA ALA A 888 20.98 -45.06 19.61
C ALA A 888 20.01 -44.00 19.10
N VAL A 889 19.09 -43.59 19.96
CA VAL A 889 18.28 -42.39 19.77
C VAL A 889 19.18 -41.18 19.95
N HIS A 890 19.23 -40.31 18.96
CA HIS A 890 20.01 -39.08 18.95
C HIS A 890 19.10 -37.87 18.71
N LEU A 891 19.28 -36.84 19.52
CA LEU A 891 18.61 -35.57 19.32
C LEU A 891 19.55 -34.64 18.55
N ASN A 892 19.27 -34.43 17.26
CA ASN A 892 20.12 -33.66 16.36
C ASN A 892 20.40 -32.26 16.90
N GLY A 893 21.67 -31.86 16.84
CA GLY A 893 22.11 -30.55 17.33
C GLY A 893 22.39 -30.47 18.83
N THR A 894 22.32 -31.60 19.54
CA THR A 894 22.74 -31.75 20.94
C THR A 894 23.74 -32.90 21.08
N GLU A 895 24.37 -33.07 22.23
CA GLU A 895 25.19 -34.25 22.54
C GLU A 895 24.38 -35.42 23.12
N PHE A 896 23.04 -35.38 22.99
CA PHE A 896 22.18 -36.41 23.55
C PHE A 896 22.20 -37.68 22.70
N TYR A 897 22.51 -38.81 23.34
CA TYR A 897 22.45 -40.15 22.76
C TYR A 897 21.96 -41.15 23.81
N GLU A 898 21.00 -41.98 23.43
CA GLU A 898 20.45 -43.04 24.28
C GLU A 898 20.43 -44.36 23.49
N VAL A 899 21.20 -45.36 23.92
CA VAL A 899 21.25 -46.68 23.25
C VAL A 899 19.91 -47.39 23.42
N ILE A 900 19.36 -47.94 22.33
CA ILE A 900 18.12 -48.70 22.36
C ILE A 900 18.43 -50.11 22.89
N THR A 901 17.89 -50.45 24.06
CA THR A 901 18.11 -51.74 24.72
C THR A 901 16.89 -52.66 24.70
N ASP A 902 15.83 -52.28 23.99
CA ASP A 902 14.61 -53.07 23.89
C ASP A 902 14.90 -54.45 23.24
N PRO A 903 14.54 -55.58 23.88
CA PRO A 903 14.90 -56.91 23.39
C PRO A 903 14.31 -57.24 22.01
N GLU A 904 13.09 -56.77 21.70
CA GLU A 904 12.46 -57.01 20.40
C GLU A 904 13.18 -56.23 19.30
N PHE A 905 13.55 -54.98 19.56
CA PHE A 905 14.34 -54.19 18.62
C PHE A 905 15.76 -54.75 18.44
N VAL A 906 16.43 -55.16 19.52
CA VAL A 906 17.77 -55.77 19.45
C VAL A 906 17.77 -57.11 18.69
N ALA A 907 16.68 -57.88 18.74
CA ALA A 907 16.53 -59.09 17.92
C ALA A 907 16.58 -58.80 16.40
N THR A 908 16.33 -57.56 15.97
CA THR A 908 16.43 -57.13 14.56
C THR A 908 17.83 -56.72 14.11
N LYS A 909 18.87 -56.89 14.96
CA LYS A 909 20.25 -56.43 14.71
C LYS A 909 20.84 -56.88 13.37
N THR A 910 20.49 -58.08 12.90
CA THR A 910 20.92 -58.61 11.58
C THR A 910 20.51 -57.70 10.42
N TYR A 911 19.41 -56.93 10.57
CA TYR A 911 18.86 -56.06 9.54
C TYR A 911 19.30 -54.59 9.66
N TRP A 912 19.96 -54.17 10.74
CA TRP A 912 20.31 -52.75 10.95
C TRP A 912 21.25 -52.16 9.90
N LYS A 913 22.03 -53.02 9.24
CA LYS A 913 22.95 -52.63 8.16
C LYS A 913 22.31 -52.73 6.77
N GLN A 914 21.06 -53.18 6.68
CA GLN A 914 20.33 -53.31 5.43
C GLN A 914 19.71 -51.97 5.06
N ALA A 915 20.15 -51.39 3.94
CA ALA A 915 19.68 -50.09 3.48
C ALA A 915 18.30 -50.15 2.81
N VAL A 916 17.99 -51.26 2.13
CA VAL A 916 16.73 -51.51 1.42
C VAL A 916 16.31 -52.97 1.55
N ILE A 917 14.99 -53.24 1.58
CA ILE A 917 14.44 -54.58 1.76
C ILE A 917 14.86 -55.55 0.63
N SER A 918 15.10 -55.01 -0.55
CA SER A 918 15.41 -55.77 -1.78
C SER A 918 16.88 -56.18 -1.91
N GLU A 919 17.77 -55.84 -0.98
CA GLU A 919 19.19 -56.13 -1.09
C GLU A 919 19.82 -56.57 0.22
N THR A 920 20.65 -57.61 0.14
CA THR A 920 21.57 -58.03 1.20
C THR A 920 22.94 -58.31 0.57
N PRO A 921 24.00 -58.54 1.35
CA PRO A 921 25.29 -58.98 0.80
C PRO A 921 25.21 -60.29 -0.01
N GLU A 922 24.14 -61.06 0.15
CA GLU A 922 23.92 -62.38 -0.47
C GLU A 922 22.86 -62.34 -1.59
N VAL A 923 22.02 -61.31 -1.63
CA VAL A 923 20.88 -61.20 -2.56
C VAL A 923 20.89 -59.85 -3.26
N TYR A 924 21.01 -59.88 -4.58
CA TYR A 924 20.96 -58.69 -5.42
C TYR A 924 19.52 -58.23 -5.69
N ARG A 925 19.31 -56.92 -5.85
CA ARG A 925 17.97 -56.32 -6.09
C ARG A 925 17.26 -56.87 -7.32
N GLY A 926 17.97 -57.11 -8.42
CA GLY A 926 17.40 -57.71 -9.62
C GLY A 926 16.92 -59.14 -9.39
N GLU A 927 17.66 -59.93 -8.61
CA GLU A 927 17.29 -61.30 -8.24
C GLU A 927 16.07 -61.32 -7.32
N TYR A 928 16.04 -60.43 -6.32
CA TYR A 928 14.89 -60.27 -5.43
C TYR A 928 13.63 -59.88 -6.23
N LEU A 929 13.73 -58.92 -7.15
CA LEU A 929 12.63 -58.49 -8.01
C LEU A 929 12.10 -59.63 -8.89
N ALA A 930 13.00 -60.41 -9.49
CA ALA A 930 12.64 -61.59 -10.26
C ALA A 930 11.90 -62.63 -9.40
N ALA A 931 12.41 -62.92 -8.20
CA ALA A 931 11.82 -63.90 -7.29
C ALA A 931 10.41 -63.51 -6.83
N ILE A 932 10.21 -62.28 -6.36
CA ILE A 932 8.89 -61.83 -5.90
C ILE A 932 7.85 -61.78 -7.02
N MET A 933 8.27 -61.47 -8.26
CA MET A 933 7.40 -61.52 -9.43
C MET A 933 7.01 -62.95 -9.79
N LEU A 934 7.96 -63.89 -9.72
CA LEU A 934 7.71 -65.30 -9.96
C LEU A 934 6.73 -65.86 -8.91
N PHE A 935 6.96 -65.62 -7.62
CA PHE A 935 6.08 -66.11 -6.56
C PHE A 935 4.67 -65.52 -6.65
N ALA A 936 4.54 -64.23 -6.97
CA ALA A 936 3.24 -63.61 -7.23
C ALA A 936 2.53 -64.28 -8.42
N ALA A 937 3.26 -64.62 -9.48
CA ALA A 937 2.70 -65.32 -10.63
C ALA A 937 2.28 -66.77 -10.33
N GLU A 938 2.99 -67.47 -9.44
CA GLU A 938 2.60 -68.82 -8.99
C GLU A 938 1.32 -68.79 -8.15
N ARG A 939 1.13 -67.74 -7.36
CA ARG A 939 -0.07 -67.52 -6.52
C ARG A 939 -1.23 -66.87 -7.28
N ASN A 940 -1.03 -66.48 -8.53
CA ASN A 940 -1.96 -65.68 -9.33
C ASN A 940 -2.35 -64.33 -8.67
N GLU A 941 -1.38 -63.70 -8.01
CA GLU A 941 -1.54 -62.43 -7.30
C GLU A 941 -1.02 -61.26 -8.13
N ALA A 942 -1.39 -60.03 -7.74
CA ALA A 942 -0.95 -58.80 -8.40
C ALA A 942 -1.21 -58.74 -9.92
N GLY A 943 -2.20 -59.49 -10.41
CA GLY A 943 -2.54 -59.60 -11.84
C GLY A 943 -1.49 -60.36 -12.66
N LEU A 944 -0.59 -61.10 -12.01
CA LEU A 944 0.39 -61.97 -12.64
C LEU A 944 -0.10 -63.42 -12.63
N SER A 945 0.28 -64.18 -13.64
CA SER A 945 0.12 -65.64 -13.66
C SER A 945 1.28 -66.24 -14.45
N ILE A 946 1.61 -67.51 -14.22
CA ILE A 946 2.68 -68.18 -14.98
C ILE A 946 2.40 -68.15 -16.48
N ALA A 947 1.16 -68.43 -16.89
CA ALA A 947 0.76 -68.37 -18.30
C ALA A 947 0.91 -66.95 -18.88
N GLN A 948 0.69 -65.92 -18.07
CA GLN A 948 0.90 -64.54 -18.48
C GLN A 948 2.39 -64.26 -18.67
N LEU A 949 3.24 -64.61 -17.69
CA LEU A 949 4.69 -64.43 -17.81
C LEU A 949 5.28 -65.18 -19.02
N GLU A 950 4.81 -66.41 -19.31
CA GLU A 950 5.18 -67.16 -20.51
C GLU A 950 4.76 -66.45 -21.80
N LYS A 951 3.55 -65.86 -21.82
CA LYS A 951 3.07 -65.08 -22.96
C LYS A 951 3.91 -63.82 -23.18
N ASP A 952 4.34 -63.15 -22.11
CA ASP A 952 5.17 -61.95 -22.20
C ASP A 952 6.63 -62.26 -22.54
N HIS A 953 7.11 -63.45 -22.20
CA HIS A 953 8.42 -63.93 -22.64
C HIS A 953 8.50 -64.09 -24.17
N ILE A 954 7.39 -64.45 -24.82
CA ILE A 954 7.32 -64.70 -26.27
C ILE A 954 6.84 -63.45 -27.06
N SER A 955 6.38 -62.39 -26.39
CA SER A 955 5.82 -61.19 -27.04
C SER A 955 6.89 -60.18 -27.48
N GLU A 956 6.59 -59.38 -28.52
CA GLU A 956 7.45 -58.27 -28.96
C GLU A 956 7.52 -57.13 -27.93
N GLU A 957 6.49 -56.95 -27.09
CA GLU A 957 6.47 -55.94 -26.01
C GLU A 957 7.42 -56.31 -24.84
N GLY A 958 7.74 -57.60 -24.72
CA GLY A 958 8.79 -58.15 -23.86
C GLY A 958 8.47 -58.21 -22.37
N LEU A 959 9.04 -59.21 -21.69
CA LEU A 959 8.96 -59.40 -20.24
C LEU A 959 9.40 -58.16 -19.44
N LEU A 960 10.36 -57.40 -19.98
CA LEU A 960 10.89 -56.17 -19.40
C LEU A 960 9.82 -55.10 -19.16
N ALA A 961 8.84 -54.94 -20.05
CA ALA A 961 7.77 -53.95 -19.88
C ALA A 961 6.92 -54.28 -18.63
N ARG A 962 6.69 -55.58 -18.38
CA ARG A 962 5.95 -56.04 -17.21
C ARG A 962 6.74 -55.89 -15.93
N VAL A 963 8.04 -56.22 -15.94
CA VAL A 963 8.94 -56.02 -14.80
C VAL A 963 8.97 -54.54 -14.41
N ARG A 964 9.06 -53.64 -15.39
CA ARG A 964 8.99 -52.19 -15.17
C ARG A 964 7.68 -51.75 -14.53
N ALA A 965 6.55 -52.25 -15.02
CA ALA A 965 5.25 -51.92 -14.46
C ALA A 965 5.11 -52.44 -13.01
N PHE A 966 5.66 -53.62 -12.72
CA PHE A 966 5.63 -54.21 -11.39
C PHE A 966 6.54 -53.46 -10.39
N ALA A 967 7.75 -53.10 -10.81
CA ALA A 967 8.70 -52.33 -9.99
C ALA A 967 8.26 -50.89 -9.76
N ALA A 968 7.52 -50.28 -10.70
CA ALA A 968 7.06 -48.88 -10.61
C ALA A 968 6.20 -48.59 -9.37
N ASN A 969 5.49 -49.60 -8.85
CA ASN A 969 4.65 -49.47 -7.66
C ASN A 969 5.40 -49.78 -6.35
N ARG A 970 6.72 -50.01 -6.40
CA ARG A 970 7.58 -50.45 -5.28
C ARG A 970 8.78 -49.54 -5.08
N TYR A 971 8.54 -48.23 -4.94
CA TYR A 971 9.61 -47.23 -4.84
C TYR A 971 10.49 -47.39 -3.59
N GLU A 972 9.96 -47.98 -2.51
CA GLU A 972 10.67 -48.23 -1.24
C GLU A 972 11.73 -49.34 -1.36
N GLU A 973 11.68 -50.13 -2.43
CA GLU A 973 12.61 -51.22 -2.71
C GLU A 973 13.82 -50.77 -3.55
N GLY A 974 13.94 -49.46 -3.88
CA GLY A 974 15.18 -48.90 -4.43
C GLY A 974 15.62 -49.43 -5.80
N TYR A 975 14.67 -49.75 -6.69
CA TYR A 975 15.00 -50.22 -8.04
C TYR A 975 15.49 -49.10 -8.98
N GLU A 976 16.59 -49.35 -9.68
CA GLU A 976 17.13 -48.46 -10.70
C GLU A 976 16.66 -48.95 -12.06
N ARG A 977 15.88 -48.12 -12.73
CA ARG A 977 15.34 -48.42 -14.06
C ARG A 977 16.48 -48.46 -15.09
N GLY A 978 16.50 -49.52 -15.88
CA GLY A 978 17.56 -49.85 -16.83
C GLY A 978 18.61 -50.81 -16.27
N VAL A 979 18.65 -51.06 -14.96
CA VAL A 979 19.60 -51.96 -14.31
C VAL A 979 18.84 -53.11 -13.66
N HIS A 980 18.12 -52.85 -12.56
CA HIS A 980 17.46 -53.90 -11.79
C HIS A 980 16.27 -54.53 -12.54
N ASP A 981 15.52 -53.75 -13.32
CA ASP A 981 14.42 -54.25 -14.15
C ASP A 981 14.90 -55.07 -15.36
N ALA A 982 16.03 -54.69 -15.95
CA ALA A 982 16.67 -55.41 -17.04
C ALA A 982 17.23 -56.75 -16.55
N ASP A 983 17.98 -56.75 -15.45
CA ASP A 983 18.54 -57.96 -14.85
C ASP A 983 17.43 -58.91 -14.38
N ALA A 984 16.40 -58.39 -13.71
CA ALA A 984 15.26 -59.18 -13.29
C ALA A 984 14.50 -59.82 -14.47
N ALA A 985 14.35 -59.09 -15.58
CA ALA A 985 13.78 -59.64 -16.81
C ALA A 985 14.65 -60.78 -17.35
N HIS A 986 15.97 -60.61 -17.45
CA HIS A 986 16.87 -61.68 -17.92
C HIS A 986 16.87 -62.92 -17.02
N ILE A 987 16.81 -62.74 -15.70
CA ILE A 987 16.68 -63.84 -14.74
C ILE A 987 15.35 -64.57 -14.95
N LEU A 988 14.24 -63.84 -15.01
CA LEU A 988 12.92 -64.41 -15.23
C LEU A 988 12.81 -65.16 -16.56
N GLU A 989 13.38 -64.65 -17.65
CA GLU A 989 13.44 -65.36 -18.94
C GLU A 989 14.02 -66.76 -18.77
N LYS A 990 15.20 -66.86 -18.14
CA LYS A 990 15.86 -68.17 -17.92
C LYS A 990 15.10 -69.06 -16.95
N VAL A 991 14.52 -68.49 -15.90
CA VAL A 991 13.76 -69.28 -14.92
C VAL A 991 12.46 -69.81 -15.51
N ILE A 992 11.76 -69.03 -16.34
CA ILE A 992 10.55 -69.47 -17.05
C ILE A 992 10.88 -70.62 -18.01
N ASP A 993 11.95 -70.50 -18.81
CA ASP A 993 12.43 -71.57 -19.70
C ASP A 993 12.74 -72.87 -18.94
N LEU A 994 13.49 -72.76 -17.83
CA LEU A 994 13.83 -73.90 -16.98
C LEU A 994 12.59 -74.51 -16.34
N ARG A 995 11.62 -73.69 -15.92
CA ARG A 995 10.38 -74.15 -15.28
C ARG A 995 9.53 -75.00 -16.22
N GLN A 996 9.50 -74.69 -17.51
CA GLN A 996 8.78 -75.49 -18.51
C GLN A 996 9.34 -76.91 -18.64
N THR A 997 10.66 -77.08 -18.50
CA THR A 997 11.33 -78.37 -18.69
C THR A 997 11.58 -79.14 -17.39
N ALA A 998 11.70 -78.45 -16.25
CA ALA A 998 12.01 -79.06 -14.96
C ALA A 998 10.82 -79.82 -14.33
N GLY A 999 9.57 -79.48 -14.67
CA GLY A 999 8.39 -80.10 -14.05
C GLY A 999 8.40 -79.92 -12.53
N LEU A 1000 8.29 -81.02 -11.77
CA LEU A 1000 8.36 -80.99 -10.30
C LEU A 1000 9.79 -80.98 -9.75
N LEU A 1001 10.83 -81.04 -10.59
CA LEU A 1001 12.22 -80.83 -10.16
C LEU A 1001 12.52 -79.38 -9.77
N ARG A 1002 11.58 -78.45 -10.02
CA ARG A 1002 11.67 -77.08 -9.51
C ARG A 1002 11.61 -77.01 -7.98
N PHE A 1003 11.07 -78.03 -7.33
CA PHE A 1003 11.04 -78.12 -5.87
C PHE A 1003 12.39 -78.59 -5.32
N PRO A 1004 12.90 -77.97 -4.23
CA PRO A 1004 14.19 -78.35 -3.63
C PRO A 1004 14.23 -79.82 -3.19
N PRO A 1005 15.42 -80.45 -3.15
CA PRO A 1005 15.56 -81.89 -2.92
C PRO A 1005 15.10 -82.36 -1.53
N VAL A 1006 15.34 -81.58 -0.47
CA VAL A 1006 14.99 -81.94 0.92
C VAL A 1006 13.46 -82.00 1.11
N PRO A 1007 12.67 -80.97 0.72
CA PRO A 1007 11.22 -81.05 0.72
C PRO A 1007 10.65 -82.23 -0.09
N ARG A 1008 11.22 -82.51 -1.28
CA ARG A 1008 10.80 -83.65 -2.09
C ARG A 1008 11.06 -84.98 -1.40
N ALA A 1009 12.21 -85.12 -0.72
CA ALA A 1009 12.54 -86.31 0.06
C ALA A 1009 11.57 -86.49 1.24
N ALA A 1010 11.27 -85.41 1.99
CA ALA A 1010 10.32 -85.43 3.10
C ALA A 1010 8.92 -85.90 2.67
N ALA A 1011 8.39 -85.29 1.61
CA ALA A 1011 7.11 -85.68 1.02
C ALA A 1011 7.09 -87.13 0.53
N SER A 1012 8.17 -87.57 -0.12
CA SER A 1012 8.29 -88.94 -0.65
C SER A 1012 8.37 -89.97 0.47
N LEU A 1013 9.13 -89.68 1.53
CA LEU A 1013 9.27 -90.53 2.72
C LEU A 1013 7.93 -90.64 3.45
N PHE A 1014 7.29 -89.51 3.72
CA PHE A 1014 5.96 -89.48 4.31
C PHE A 1014 4.97 -90.31 3.49
N TRP A 1015 4.86 -90.06 2.17
CA TRP A 1015 3.89 -90.78 1.35
C TRP A 1015 4.19 -92.27 1.19
N ALA A 1016 5.46 -92.67 1.14
CA ALA A 1016 5.86 -94.06 0.97
C ALA A 1016 5.53 -94.92 2.19
N PHE A 1017 5.71 -94.38 3.40
CA PHE A 1017 5.63 -95.14 4.65
C PHE A 1017 4.42 -94.80 5.52
N TYR A 1018 3.62 -93.78 5.17
CA TYR A 1018 2.34 -93.54 5.82
C TYR A 1018 1.36 -94.67 5.47
N ASP A 1019 0.86 -95.35 6.51
CA ASP A 1019 0.14 -96.63 6.42
C ASP A 1019 -1.39 -96.49 6.50
N HIS A 1020 -1.91 -95.29 6.76
CA HIS A 1020 -3.36 -95.04 6.80
C HIS A 1020 -3.96 -94.88 5.38
N GLU A 1021 -4.38 -96.00 4.79
CA GLU A 1021 -4.87 -96.09 3.40
C GLU A 1021 -6.08 -95.19 3.09
N ALA A 1022 -6.99 -95.02 4.07
CA ALA A 1022 -8.18 -94.18 3.90
C ALA A 1022 -7.82 -92.71 3.69
N ASP A 1023 -6.85 -92.21 4.45
CA ASP A 1023 -6.36 -90.83 4.33
C ASP A 1023 -5.61 -90.63 3.01
N ARG A 1024 -4.75 -91.58 2.63
CA ARG A 1024 -4.03 -91.52 1.35
C ARG A 1024 -4.99 -91.45 0.16
N THR A 1025 -6.02 -92.29 0.18
CA THR A 1025 -7.05 -92.29 -0.87
C THR A 1025 -7.82 -90.97 -0.89
N ALA A 1026 -8.19 -90.45 0.29
CA ALA A 1026 -8.89 -89.18 0.42
C ALA A 1026 -8.04 -87.99 -0.07
N TRP A 1027 -6.77 -87.91 0.37
CA TRP A 1027 -5.84 -86.85 0.00
C TRP A 1027 -5.51 -86.88 -1.50
N GLN A 1028 -5.28 -88.05 -2.09
CA GLN A 1028 -5.08 -88.16 -3.53
C GLN A 1028 -6.32 -87.70 -4.30
N ARG A 1029 -7.52 -88.08 -3.87
CA ARG A 1029 -8.76 -87.65 -4.51
C ARG A 1029 -9.00 -86.15 -4.36
N GLN A 1030 -8.64 -85.59 -3.22
CA GLN A 1030 -8.70 -84.15 -2.94
C GLN A 1030 -7.71 -83.39 -3.83
N ALA A 1031 -6.44 -83.82 -3.92
CA ALA A 1031 -5.44 -83.22 -4.79
C ALA A 1031 -5.86 -83.23 -6.28
N GLN A 1032 -6.35 -84.36 -6.79
CA GLN A 1032 -6.89 -84.46 -8.16
C GLN A 1032 -8.09 -83.53 -8.40
N SER A 1033 -8.95 -83.35 -7.39
CA SER A 1033 -10.10 -82.47 -7.49
C SER A 1033 -9.71 -81.00 -7.37
N LEU A 1034 -8.73 -80.67 -6.53
CA LEU A 1034 -8.09 -79.36 -6.42
C LEU A 1034 -7.39 -78.96 -7.71
N SER A 1035 -6.63 -79.86 -8.34
CA SER A 1035 -5.97 -79.61 -9.62
C SER A 1035 -6.97 -79.35 -10.76
N ARG A 1036 -8.06 -80.13 -10.82
CA ARG A 1036 -9.16 -79.88 -11.78
C ARG A 1036 -9.88 -78.58 -11.49
N MET A 1037 -10.11 -78.28 -10.22
CA MET A 1037 -10.73 -77.03 -9.79
C MET A 1037 -9.84 -75.84 -10.15
N GLN A 1038 -8.53 -75.87 -9.89
CA GLN A 1038 -7.61 -74.78 -10.25
C GLN A 1038 -7.63 -74.46 -11.75
N LYS A 1039 -7.83 -75.46 -12.63
CA LYS A 1039 -7.94 -75.25 -14.08
C LYS A 1039 -9.25 -74.56 -14.50
N LEU A 1040 -10.32 -74.69 -13.72
CA LEU A 1040 -11.66 -74.18 -14.04
C LEU A 1040 -12.03 -72.92 -13.25
N LEU A 1041 -11.60 -72.86 -11.98
CA LEU A 1041 -11.86 -71.82 -11.00
C LEU A 1041 -10.69 -71.75 -10.01
N PRO A 1042 -9.67 -70.91 -10.26
CA PRO A 1042 -8.54 -70.72 -9.36
C PRO A 1042 -9.01 -70.30 -7.96
N ASN A 1043 -8.65 -71.06 -6.92
CA ASN A 1043 -8.97 -70.77 -5.53
C ASN A 1043 -7.73 -71.02 -4.64
N PRO A 1044 -6.88 -70.00 -4.43
CA PRO A 1044 -5.63 -70.12 -3.67
C PRO A 1044 -5.87 -70.60 -2.23
N ALA A 1045 -6.93 -70.12 -1.57
CA ALA A 1045 -7.24 -70.48 -0.19
C ALA A 1045 -7.58 -71.97 -0.02
N ALA A 1046 -8.13 -72.63 -1.04
CA ALA A 1046 -8.38 -74.06 -0.99
C ALA A 1046 -7.09 -74.89 -1.10
N VAL A 1047 -6.11 -74.37 -1.83
CA VAL A 1047 -4.78 -74.98 -2.04
C VAL A 1047 -3.97 -74.85 -0.77
N GLU A 1048 -3.94 -73.65 -0.19
CA GLU A 1048 -3.28 -73.37 1.08
C GLU A 1048 -3.85 -74.21 2.21
N ARG A 1049 -5.19 -74.27 2.36
CA ARG A 1049 -5.82 -75.14 3.38
C ARG A 1049 -5.44 -76.61 3.23
N PHE A 1050 -5.34 -77.09 1.99
CA PHE A 1050 -4.92 -78.47 1.73
C PHE A 1050 -3.43 -78.68 2.04
N GLY A 1051 -2.56 -77.72 1.68
CA GLY A 1051 -1.15 -77.72 2.05
C GLY A 1051 -0.95 -77.73 3.57
N THR A 1052 -1.62 -76.84 4.30
CA THR A 1052 -1.58 -76.79 5.78
C THR A 1052 -2.06 -78.10 6.41
N MET A 1053 -3.10 -78.71 5.86
CA MET A 1053 -3.57 -80.03 6.31
C MET A 1053 -2.50 -81.12 6.09
N LEU A 1054 -1.84 -81.13 4.92
CA LEU A 1054 -0.74 -82.05 4.65
C LEU A 1054 0.44 -81.82 5.59
N VAL A 1055 0.80 -80.57 5.90
CA VAL A 1055 1.85 -80.27 6.90
C VAL A 1055 1.46 -80.75 8.29
N ALA A 1056 0.22 -80.51 8.71
CA ALA A 1056 -0.29 -80.94 10.01
C ALA A 1056 -0.26 -82.47 10.19
N ALA A 1057 -0.34 -83.22 9.09
CA ALA A 1057 -0.14 -84.68 9.10
C ALA A 1057 1.33 -85.08 9.01
N MET A 1058 2.10 -84.42 8.12
CA MET A 1058 3.48 -84.78 7.79
C MET A 1058 4.47 -84.47 8.92
N ARG A 1059 4.35 -83.31 9.58
CA ARG A 1059 5.25 -82.90 10.67
C ARG A 1059 5.30 -83.89 11.83
N PRO A 1060 4.17 -84.16 12.53
CA PRO A 1060 4.21 -85.08 13.67
C PRO A 1060 4.57 -86.51 13.24
N TRP A 1061 4.26 -86.89 11.99
CA TRP A 1061 4.66 -88.19 11.47
C TRP A 1061 6.17 -88.31 11.28
N LEU A 1062 6.82 -87.29 10.68
CA LEU A 1062 8.27 -87.26 10.48
C LEU A 1062 9.01 -87.24 11.82
N GLU A 1063 8.57 -86.41 12.76
CA GLU A 1063 9.14 -86.36 14.12
C GLU A 1063 9.05 -87.71 14.85
N ALA A 1064 7.98 -88.48 14.61
CA ALA A 1064 7.77 -89.78 15.25
C ALA A 1064 8.53 -90.94 14.56
N HIS A 1065 8.69 -90.91 13.24
CA HIS A 1065 9.17 -92.07 12.46
C HIS A 1065 10.55 -91.88 11.82
N ALA A 1066 10.98 -90.64 11.64
CA ALA A 1066 12.28 -90.26 11.09
C ALA A 1066 12.86 -89.01 11.82
N PRO A 1067 13.02 -89.05 13.16
CA PRO A 1067 13.43 -87.88 13.95
C PRO A 1067 14.81 -87.32 13.55
N SER A 1068 15.74 -88.15 13.09
CA SER A 1068 17.05 -87.68 12.62
C SER A 1068 16.89 -86.74 11.41
N PHE A 1069 16.10 -87.17 10.44
CA PHE A 1069 15.78 -86.40 9.25
C PHE A 1069 14.89 -85.19 9.57
N ALA A 1070 13.92 -85.34 10.48
CA ALA A 1070 13.02 -84.26 10.88
C ALA A 1070 13.76 -83.10 11.57
N ALA A 1071 14.87 -83.37 12.28
CA ALA A 1071 15.66 -82.33 12.94
C ALA A 1071 16.34 -81.35 11.95
N ASP A 1072 16.61 -81.80 10.73
CA ASP A 1072 17.25 -81.01 9.67
C ASP A 1072 16.24 -80.30 8.76
N ILE A 1073 14.93 -80.49 9.00
CA ILE A 1073 13.86 -79.91 8.19
C ILE A 1073 13.32 -78.64 8.85
N THR A 1074 13.26 -77.55 8.10
CA THR A 1074 12.63 -76.31 8.55
C THR A 1074 11.10 -76.32 8.35
N ASP A 1075 10.41 -75.39 9.02
CA ASP A 1075 8.97 -75.21 8.82
C ASP A 1075 8.62 -74.82 7.37
N GLU A 1076 9.50 -74.06 6.72
CA GLU A 1076 9.38 -73.69 5.32
C GLU A 1076 9.57 -74.91 4.41
N ASP A 1077 10.57 -75.75 4.66
CA ASP A 1077 10.77 -77.00 3.93
C ASP A 1077 9.54 -77.91 3.99
N LEU A 1078 8.83 -77.95 5.13
CA LEU A 1078 7.58 -78.71 5.28
C LEU A 1078 6.43 -78.12 4.46
N MET A 1079 6.30 -76.80 4.40
CA MET A 1079 5.30 -76.16 3.54
C MET A 1079 5.58 -76.46 2.06
N VAL A 1080 6.83 -76.31 1.63
CA VAL A 1080 7.26 -76.64 0.27
C VAL A 1080 7.07 -78.14 -0.02
N ALA A 1081 7.30 -79.01 0.96
CA ALA A 1081 7.08 -80.46 0.82
C ALA A 1081 5.60 -80.79 0.63
N ALA A 1082 4.70 -80.10 1.36
CA ALA A 1082 3.26 -80.27 1.22
C ALA A 1082 2.75 -79.76 -0.14
N GLU A 1083 3.28 -78.64 -0.63
CA GLU A 1083 2.99 -78.13 -1.98
C GLU A 1083 3.43 -79.13 -3.06
N TYR A 1084 4.67 -79.62 -2.97
CA TYR A 1084 5.18 -80.66 -3.88
C TYR A 1084 4.33 -81.94 -3.83
N LEU A 1085 3.99 -82.42 -2.62
CA LEU A 1085 3.16 -83.62 -2.46
C LEU A 1085 1.77 -83.41 -3.08
N SER A 1086 1.17 -82.24 -2.89
CA SER A 1086 -0.11 -81.90 -3.51
C SER A 1086 -0.06 -82.03 -5.03
N GLU A 1087 1.01 -81.54 -5.66
CA GLU A 1087 1.18 -81.63 -7.11
C GLU A 1087 1.49 -83.06 -7.60
N GLU A 1088 2.27 -83.85 -6.86
CA GLU A 1088 2.48 -85.28 -7.17
C GLU A 1088 1.17 -86.08 -7.10
N LEU A 1089 0.33 -85.81 -6.10
CA LEU A 1089 -0.94 -86.50 -5.90
C LEU A 1089 -2.04 -86.06 -6.87
N ALA A 1090 -1.86 -84.93 -7.55
CA ALA A 1090 -2.78 -84.47 -8.59
C ALA A 1090 -2.75 -85.35 -9.85
N ALA A 1091 -1.69 -86.14 -10.06
CA ALA A 1091 -1.61 -87.08 -11.16
C ALA A 1091 -2.55 -88.30 -10.97
N ASP A 1092 -3.01 -88.90 -12.07
CA ASP A 1092 -3.82 -90.14 -12.02
C ASP A 1092 -3.07 -91.29 -11.32
N ARG A 1093 -1.73 -91.30 -11.44
CA ARG A 1093 -0.82 -92.17 -10.70
C ARG A 1093 0.34 -91.33 -10.19
N ALA A 1094 0.46 -91.17 -8.87
CA ALA A 1094 1.57 -90.46 -8.24
C ALA A 1094 2.90 -91.12 -8.61
N ARG A 1095 3.87 -90.33 -9.08
CA ARG A 1095 5.18 -90.79 -9.54
C ARG A 1095 6.23 -89.77 -9.14
N PHE A 1096 6.75 -89.95 -7.92
CA PHE A 1096 7.76 -89.10 -7.33
C PHE A 1096 8.99 -88.95 -8.22
N VAL A 1097 9.23 -87.72 -8.66
CA VAL A 1097 10.34 -87.42 -9.59
C VAL A 1097 11.68 -87.39 -8.84
N LEU A 1098 12.64 -88.18 -9.33
CA LEU A 1098 14.03 -88.18 -8.85
C LEU A 1098 14.93 -87.39 -9.80
N GLY A 1099 15.86 -86.61 -9.23
CA GLY A 1099 16.86 -85.89 -10.00
C GLY A 1099 17.88 -86.85 -10.62
N ALA A 1100 18.49 -86.48 -11.75
CA ALA A 1100 19.49 -87.31 -12.43
C ALA A 1100 20.69 -87.67 -11.53
N GLN A 1101 21.15 -86.73 -10.70
CA GLN A 1101 22.23 -86.97 -9.74
C GLN A 1101 21.84 -87.98 -8.65
N ALA A 1102 20.60 -87.92 -8.14
CA ALA A 1102 20.10 -88.87 -7.15
C ALA A 1102 20.02 -90.28 -7.73
N ASN A 1103 19.54 -90.42 -8.97
CA ASN A 1103 19.56 -91.71 -9.67
C ASN A 1103 20.99 -92.22 -9.88
N ALA A 1104 21.92 -91.35 -10.29
CA ALA A 1104 23.32 -91.73 -10.48
C ALA A 1104 24.00 -92.17 -9.18
N LEU A 1105 23.68 -91.54 -8.04
CA LEU A 1105 24.16 -91.96 -6.72
C LEU A 1105 23.62 -93.33 -6.33
N LEU A 1106 22.32 -93.56 -6.50
CA LEU A 1106 21.69 -94.85 -6.20
C LEU A 1106 22.25 -95.97 -7.07
N ASP A 1107 22.41 -95.73 -8.37
CA ASP A 1107 22.97 -96.70 -9.31
C ASP A 1107 24.46 -96.95 -9.02
N GLY A 1108 25.22 -95.90 -8.67
CA GLY A 1108 26.61 -96.00 -8.26
C GLY A 1108 26.78 -96.84 -6.99
N LEU A 1109 25.94 -96.63 -5.98
CA LEU A 1109 25.93 -97.42 -4.75
C LEU A 1109 25.59 -98.89 -5.04
N ARG A 1110 24.54 -99.14 -5.84
CA ARG A 1110 24.15 -100.50 -6.23
C ARG A 1110 25.26 -101.21 -7.01
N ALA A 1111 25.88 -100.54 -7.98
CA ALA A 1111 26.99 -101.09 -8.74
C ALA A 1111 28.20 -101.40 -7.84
N LEU A 1112 28.50 -100.53 -6.87
CA LEU A 1112 29.54 -100.77 -5.88
C LEU A 1112 29.23 -102.01 -5.04
N LEU A 1113 28.02 -102.14 -4.51
CA LEU A 1113 27.58 -103.28 -3.71
C LEU A 1113 27.57 -104.60 -4.52
N ASP A 1114 27.13 -104.55 -5.78
CA ASP A 1114 27.13 -105.70 -6.68
C ASP A 1114 28.55 -106.17 -7.02
N SER A 1115 29.47 -105.24 -7.29
CA SER A 1115 30.88 -105.57 -7.57
C SER A 1115 31.58 -106.25 -6.40
N HIS A 1116 31.10 -106.04 -5.17
CA HIS A 1116 31.60 -106.67 -3.95
C HIS A 1116 30.73 -107.83 -3.45
N SER A 1117 29.71 -108.25 -4.22
CA SER A 1117 28.73 -109.29 -3.84
C SER A 1117 28.03 -109.02 -2.49
N ALA A 1118 27.97 -107.77 -2.07
CA ALA A 1118 27.42 -107.34 -0.78
C ALA A 1118 25.95 -106.90 -0.88
N ARG A 1119 25.39 -106.80 -2.10
CA ARG A 1119 24.04 -106.30 -2.32
C ARG A 1119 22.98 -107.12 -1.58
N GLN A 1120 23.09 -108.45 -1.58
CA GLN A 1120 22.12 -109.29 -0.89
C GLN A 1120 22.17 -109.09 0.63
N ALA A 1121 23.36 -108.92 1.22
CA ALA A 1121 23.50 -108.62 2.64
C ALA A 1121 22.92 -107.26 2.99
N PHE A 1122 23.22 -106.22 2.20
CA PHE A 1122 22.63 -104.89 2.38
C PHE A 1122 21.10 -104.90 2.25
N ASP A 1123 20.56 -105.61 1.26
CA ASP A 1123 19.11 -105.76 1.09
C ASP A 1123 18.47 -106.54 2.26
N ASP A 1124 19.17 -107.53 2.84
CA ASP A 1124 18.72 -108.28 4.01
C ASP A 1124 18.77 -107.44 5.30
N ASP A 1125 19.78 -106.58 5.46
CA ASP A 1125 19.86 -105.61 6.56
C ASP A 1125 18.73 -104.58 6.46
N MET A 1126 18.48 -104.04 5.26
CA MET A 1126 17.38 -103.12 4.99
C MET A 1126 15.99 -103.75 5.21
N ARG A 1127 15.84 -105.06 4.96
CA ARG A 1127 14.61 -105.81 5.31
C ARG A 1127 14.50 -106.07 6.81
N THR A 1128 15.61 -106.35 7.49
CA THR A 1128 15.60 -106.59 8.95
C THR A 1128 15.17 -105.33 9.72
N LEU A 1129 15.50 -104.15 9.18
CA LEU A 1129 15.10 -102.86 9.73
C LEU A 1129 13.71 -102.39 9.26
N GLU A 1130 12.91 -103.25 8.62
CA GLU A 1130 11.54 -102.92 8.24
C GLU A 1130 10.69 -102.53 9.47
N GLY A 1131 9.94 -101.42 9.36
CA GLY A 1131 9.23 -100.80 10.48
C GLY A 1131 10.07 -99.86 11.36
N ARG A 1132 11.39 -99.74 11.13
CA ARG A 1132 12.29 -98.76 11.80
C ARG A 1132 12.91 -97.80 10.79
N LEU A 1133 12.10 -96.87 10.30
CA LEU A 1133 12.47 -96.00 9.18
C LEU A 1133 13.74 -95.15 9.44
N ASP A 1134 13.85 -94.53 10.60
CA ASP A 1134 15.03 -93.73 10.98
C ASP A 1134 16.35 -94.51 10.88
N ALA A 1135 16.38 -95.75 11.41
CA ALA A 1135 17.55 -96.62 11.31
C ALA A 1135 17.86 -97.07 9.88
N ARG A 1136 16.85 -97.16 9.01
CA ARG A 1136 17.04 -97.44 7.58
C ARG A 1136 17.63 -96.23 6.85
N LEU A 1137 17.29 -95.01 7.27
CA LEU A 1137 17.85 -93.78 6.72
C LEU A 1137 19.31 -93.60 7.16
N ASP A 1138 19.64 -93.88 8.42
CA ASP A 1138 21.03 -93.83 8.92
C ASP A 1138 21.94 -94.87 8.23
N LEU A 1139 21.39 -96.03 7.86
CA LEU A 1139 22.14 -97.10 7.19
C LEU A 1139 22.36 -96.85 5.70
N ALA A 1140 21.41 -96.15 5.05
CA ALA A 1140 21.40 -95.88 3.61
C ALA A 1140 22.24 -94.65 3.27
#